data_AF-A0AAV0URA1-F1
#
_entry.id   AF-A0AAV0URA1-F1
#
_cell.length_a   1.000
_cell.length_b   1.000
_cell.length_c   1.000
_cell.angle_alpha   90.00
_cell.angle_beta   90.00
_cell.angle_gamma   90.00
#
_symmetry.space_group_name_H-M   'P 1'
#
loop_
_entity.id
_entity.type
_entity.pdbx_description
1 polymer ?
#
loop_
_entity_poly.entity_id
_entity_poly.type
_entity_poly.pdbx_seq_one_letter_code
_entity_poly.pdbx_strand_id
1 'polypeptide(L)'
;MFQPLRGHSRFSSATDTICIGSGRFLRSVLVPTIRAAGGAVVVAQTRGHSFVRACEEAQGTYEVDVVRVDGSVETEEIEVEAVGSLGEADGRAALMQLPAQLPKLKYIGFGVTESGLVEGGAAIVDLTELLYRCFERRPNNVISVINTDNLPKNGDLIKKLVLETTWEGQPSDVTSFRAYVSSKVHFHNTMVDRLTSHRPGNALVPLSEPWPTKTLVIEDIKHVLDAKALSALPGVHIHTTAGLLEQDHLIKLSIANAVHTAMVYLLALTRVKNTSGVLEYPQVRQFMDLLYAKDIAPSLMLRGISNEKAQHAYDEWMSRVEHRHFGLDTFWVGQNAMLKYGVRLFSSVEANIAKDPTYRPSVFMAYATAVILRYLTPTQADSRKESGTGPDIFVGNMDSIRSCRPIYSTSEKTWVYANGLSANVSTGKYEFMDGEKGTTPKTLWRASQHVVEASKGCSHDFYKSGRAESSSEVSSGVGVAVASVLSSVKGFDITNDACASFAADVAALYQRLVCGKQTALETLDDVLRNHHTSEYLSTKDEVGAFVREAVSSVQIIDMHTHLFPPSHGKLMLWGINELLTYHYLVAEFLQTAPMQVEEFNSCTKEQQAGLVWQHLFVDRSPVSEACRGVLTTLHLLGLDHLVARRDLSAIQKWFKHQDAEEYVDTVFRLAGLKYAVMTNIPFEPEEARHWLVNPATSTPPPAWSRKYFRSALRVDQALLGDWASISPTLDVFKLPHTLAGVRLLLEKWIDIMKPEYFMASVPISFKYPEENASASAGTNELPNGAELLLQVLLPLAEEKKLPIALKFDSVRPINARYGVAGDGVKPSNVDILIKLCRNFPKVKFLATFLSRVNQHEVTVAANKFRNLHLYGCWWYCNNPSIIEELTRMRIEILGTAFTSQHSDARVLDQLIYKWSHSRDVIGKVLVDMYEKLFATGWKMSKSDIQRDLQRLFGQSYEEFMAKSM
;
A
#
# COMPACT_ATOMS: atom_id res chain seq x y z
N MET A 1 11.54 27.29 51.41
CA MET A 1 10.79 28.57 51.30
C MET A 1 11.26 29.29 50.04
N PHE A 2 10.42 30.10 49.37
CA PHE A 2 10.78 30.79 48.12
C PHE A 2 11.76 31.96 48.31
N GLN A 3 13.00 31.66 48.70
CA GLN A 3 14.08 32.61 48.86
C GLN A 3 15.13 32.41 47.76
N PRO A 4 15.83 33.48 47.33
CA PRO A 4 16.92 33.35 46.37
C PRO A 4 17.96 32.33 46.86
N LEU A 5 18.27 31.35 46.03
CA LEU A 5 19.28 30.34 46.34
C LEU A 5 20.68 30.91 46.11
N ARG A 6 21.72 30.13 46.48
CA ARG A 6 23.13 30.48 46.27
C ARG A 6 23.61 31.74 47.02
N GLY A 7 23.00 32.02 48.19
CA GLY A 7 23.46 33.07 49.11
C GLY A 7 23.10 34.50 48.71
N HIS A 8 22.24 34.68 47.70
CA HIS A 8 21.77 35.99 47.28
C HIS A 8 20.74 36.56 48.26
N SER A 9 20.87 37.85 48.60
CA SER A 9 19.91 38.52 49.48
C SER A 9 18.66 39.03 48.74
N ARG A 10 18.67 39.05 47.40
CA ARG A 10 17.58 39.51 46.52
C ARG A 10 17.56 38.71 45.23
N PHE A 11 16.37 38.57 44.64
CA PHE A 11 16.18 37.97 43.32
C PHE A 11 16.95 38.72 42.23
N SER A 12 17.54 37.98 41.30
CA SER A 12 18.20 38.54 40.11
C SER A 12 17.25 39.44 39.32
N SER A 13 17.81 40.49 38.71
CA SER A 13 17.04 41.36 37.80
C SER A 13 16.58 40.65 36.52
N ALA A 14 17.05 39.43 36.26
CA ALA A 14 16.60 38.56 35.19
C ALA A 14 15.43 37.63 35.61
N THR A 15 15.03 37.64 36.88
CA THR A 15 13.92 36.81 37.39
C THR A 15 12.59 37.34 36.91
N ASP A 16 12.05 36.70 35.88
CA ASP A 16 10.85 37.12 35.17
C ASP A 16 9.78 36.02 35.09
N THR A 17 10.04 34.85 35.69
CA THR A 17 9.15 33.70 35.58
C THR A 17 8.89 33.00 36.90
N ILE A 18 7.62 32.71 37.19
CA ILE A 18 7.18 31.78 38.23
C ILE A 18 6.56 30.55 37.57
N CYS A 19 7.01 29.36 37.93
CA CYS A 19 6.48 28.09 37.43
C CYS A 19 5.68 27.39 38.53
N ILE A 20 4.40 27.11 38.30
CA ILE A 20 3.56 26.27 39.16
C ILE A 20 3.58 24.84 38.60
N GLY A 21 4.06 23.90 39.40
CA GLY A 21 4.28 22.50 39.02
C GLY A 21 5.77 22.18 38.89
N SER A 22 6.11 20.90 39.08
CA SER A 22 7.47 20.36 38.93
C SER A 22 7.50 19.10 38.06
N GLY A 23 6.52 18.97 37.15
CA GLY A 23 6.41 17.84 36.23
C GLY A 23 7.56 17.76 35.22
N ARG A 24 7.68 16.61 34.56
CA ARG A 24 8.77 16.35 33.60
C ARG A 24 8.80 17.33 32.43
N PHE A 25 7.67 17.64 31.81
CA PHE A 25 7.65 18.63 30.72
C PHE A 25 8.02 20.03 31.17
N LEU A 26 7.59 20.45 32.36
CA LEU A 26 8.03 21.74 32.90
C LEU A 26 9.55 21.78 33.06
N ARG A 27 10.13 20.71 33.62
CA ARG A 27 11.57 20.64 33.94
C ARG A 27 12.48 20.32 32.75
N SER A 28 11.97 19.65 31.72
CA SER A 28 12.75 19.28 30.52
C SER A 28 12.40 20.12 29.28
N VAL A 29 11.36 20.96 29.33
CA VAL A 29 10.96 21.79 28.19
C VAL A 29 10.84 23.25 28.59
N LEU A 30 9.87 23.61 29.43
CA LEU A 30 9.56 25.02 29.67
C LEU A 30 10.67 25.77 30.43
N VAL A 31 11.16 25.21 31.55
CA VAL A 31 12.23 25.84 32.34
C VAL A 31 13.53 25.95 31.51
N PRO A 32 14.01 24.89 30.83
CA PRO A 32 15.15 25.02 29.92
C PRO A 32 14.93 26.06 28.82
N THR A 33 13.73 26.15 28.24
CA THR A 33 13.40 27.17 27.22
C THR A 33 13.55 28.58 27.77
N ILE A 34 13.02 28.85 28.97
CA ILE A 34 13.12 30.17 29.59
C ILE A 34 14.58 30.49 29.96
N ARG A 35 15.32 29.52 30.51
CA ARG A 35 16.74 29.70 30.84
C ARG A 35 17.57 29.97 29.58
N ALA A 36 17.34 29.23 28.49
CA ALA A 36 18.01 29.44 27.21
C ALA A 36 17.67 30.80 26.57
N ALA A 37 16.47 31.33 26.84
CA ALA A 37 16.06 32.69 26.47
C ALA A 37 16.65 33.79 27.40
N GLY A 38 17.41 33.42 28.43
CA GLY A 38 18.07 34.34 29.37
C GLY A 38 17.23 34.76 30.58
N GLY A 39 16.03 34.20 30.76
CA GLY A 39 15.18 34.45 31.93
C GLY A 39 15.60 33.61 33.13
N ALA A 40 15.30 34.06 34.36
CA ALA A 40 15.49 33.27 35.58
C ALA A 40 14.14 32.85 36.18
N VAL A 41 14.10 31.62 36.71
CA VAL A 41 12.85 30.92 37.03
C VAL A 41 12.77 30.56 38.51
N VAL A 42 11.60 30.81 39.11
CA VAL A 42 11.21 30.29 40.42
C VAL A 42 10.25 29.11 40.23
N VAL A 43 10.48 27.96 40.88
CA VAL A 43 9.65 26.75 40.72
C VAL A 43 8.88 26.41 42.00
N ALA A 44 7.56 26.31 41.88
CA ALA A 44 6.64 25.93 42.95
C ALA A 44 6.14 24.49 42.75
N GLN A 45 6.62 23.56 43.57
CA GLN A 45 6.14 22.18 43.59
C GLN A 45 4.71 22.14 44.16
N THR A 46 3.75 21.63 43.39
CA THR A 46 2.32 21.64 43.78
C THR A 46 1.98 20.68 44.91
N ARG A 47 2.72 19.56 45.07
CA ARG A 47 2.50 18.56 46.13
C ARG A 47 3.83 17.95 46.58
N GLY A 48 3.99 17.75 47.89
CA GLY A 48 5.19 17.14 48.48
C GLY A 48 6.43 18.06 48.46
N HIS A 49 7.58 17.54 48.90
CA HIS A 49 8.83 18.33 49.06
C HIS A 49 10.05 17.71 48.37
N SER A 50 9.88 16.61 47.63
CA SER A 50 11.00 15.84 47.09
C SER A 50 11.86 16.63 46.10
N PHE A 51 11.24 17.39 45.19
CA PHE A 51 11.97 18.20 44.22
C PHE A 51 12.59 19.42 44.88
N VAL A 52 11.86 20.07 45.80
CA VAL A 52 12.37 21.22 46.56
C VAL A 52 13.64 20.84 47.33
N ARG A 53 13.62 19.75 48.09
CA ARG A 53 14.79 19.27 48.85
C ARG A 53 15.98 18.96 47.94
N ALA A 54 15.75 18.26 46.84
CA ALA A 54 16.81 17.92 45.89
C ALA A 54 17.46 19.18 45.29
N CYS A 55 16.69 20.21 44.95
CA CYS A 55 17.24 21.48 44.47
C CYS A 55 17.95 22.27 45.57
N GLU A 56 17.43 22.27 46.81
CA GLU A 56 18.10 22.93 47.94
C GLU A 56 19.47 22.28 48.24
N GLU A 57 19.54 20.94 48.21
CA GLU A 57 20.76 20.16 48.34
C GLU A 57 21.76 20.45 47.20
N ALA A 58 21.27 20.60 45.97
CA ALA A 58 22.05 20.94 44.79
C ALA A 58 22.29 22.45 44.59
N GLN A 59 22.09 23.27 45.63
CA GLN A 59 22.30 24.72 45.59
C GLN A 59 21.55 25.45 44.44
N GLY A 60 20.32 25.03 44.14
CA GLY A 60 19.46 25.66 43.15
C GLY A 60 19.70 25.22 41.71
N THR A 61 20.19 24.00 41.51
CA THR A 61 20.19 23.34 40.21
C THR A 61 19.37 22.05 40.25
N TYR A 62 19.01 21.54 39.07
CA TYR A 62 18.58 20.16 38.90
C TYR A 62 19.10 19.62 37.57
N GLU A 63 19.30 18.32 37.53
CA GLU A 63 19.83 17.64 36.35
C GLU A 63 18.71 17.28 35.37
N VAL A 64 19.02 17.35 34.07
CA VAL A 64 18.24 16.78 32.97
C VAL A 64 19.17 15.93 32.12
N ASP A 65 18.86 14.64 32.01
CA ASP A 65 19.60 13.73 31.14
C ASP A 65 19.05 13.81 29.71
N VAL A 66 19.94 13.94 28.74
CA VAL A 66 19.66 13.96 27.30
C VAL A 66 20.38 12.80 26.64
N VAL A 67 19.61 11.89 26.05
CA VAL A 67 20.16 10.76 25.30
C VAL A 67 20.57 11.24 23.90
N ARG A 68 21.85 11.14 23.57
CA ARG A 68 22.38 11.46 22.24
C ARG A 68 22.08 10.32 21.24
N VAL A 69 22.29 10.60 19.96
CA VAL A 69 21.99 9.69 18.85
C VAL A 69 22.81 8.39 18.92
N ASP A 70 24.01 8.44 19.52
CA ASP A 70 24.87 7.27 19.73
C ASP A 70 24.51 6.45 20.99
N GLY A 71 23.48 6.89 21.74
CA GLY A 71 23.05 6.28 23.00
C GLY A 71 23.80 6.77 24.24
N SER A 72 24.80 7.64 24.09
CA SER A 72 25.43 8.30 25.23
C SER A 72 24.44 9.23 25.94
N VAL A 73 24.56 9.34 27.27
CA VAL A 73 23.71 10.22 28.07
C VAL A 73 24.54 11.41 28.50
N GLU A 74 24.08 12.60 28.14
CA GLU A 74 24.64 13.87 28.60
C GLU A 74 23.73 14.47 29.66
N THR A 75 24.31 14.86 30.79
CA THR A 75 23.57 15.48 31.89
C THR A 75 23.75 16.99 31.81
N GLU A 76 22.64 17.69 31.61
CA GLU A 76 22.59 19.16 31.64
C GLU A 76 22.12 19.62 33.03
N GLU A 77 22.86 20.53 33.67
CA GLU A 77 22.43 21.17 34.91
C GLU A 77 21.62 22.43 34.62
N ILE A 78 20.35 22.41 35.04
CA ILE A 78 19.44 23.54 34.88
C ILE A 78 19.32 24.31 36.18
N GLU A 79 19.62 25.60 36.12
CA GLU A 79 19.55 26.48 37.27
C GLU A 79 18.14 27.02 37.51
N VAL A 80 17.77 27.10 38.79
CA VAL A 80 16.57 27.76 39.29
C VAL A 80 16.95 28.80 40.35
N GLU A 81 16.27 29.93 40.33
CA GLU A 81 16.58 31.05 41.22
C GLU A 81 16.05 30.80 42.64
N ALA A 82 14.87 30.19 42.74
CA ALA A 82 14.28 29.74 44.00
C ALA A 82 13.35 28.55 43.78
N VAL A 83 13.18 27.75 44.83
CA VAL A 83 12.22 26.63 44.86
C VAL A 83 11.37 26.68 46.12
N GLY A 84 10.16 26.15 46.05
CA GLY A 84 9.27 26.02 47.21
C GLY A 84 8.14 25.04 46.96
N SER A 85 7.49 24.61 48.03
CA SER A 85 6.34 23.69 47.95
C SER A 85 5.05 24.42 48.31
N LEU A 86 3.98 24.11 47.57
CA LEU A 86 2.61 24.52 47.88
C LEU A 86 1.86 23.46 48.69
N GLY A 87 2.53 22.36 49.05
CA GLY A 87 1.96 21.31 49.90
C GLY A 87 1.79 21.74 51.37
N GLU A 88 2.40 22.85 51.77
CA GLU A 88 2.33 23.42 53.11
C GLU A 88 1.81 24.86 53.07
N ALA A 89 1.05 25.26 54.09
CA ALA A 89 0.43 26.58 54.17
C ALA A 89 1.46 27.74 54.12
N ASP A 90 2.59 27.60 54.81
CA ASP A 90 3.65 28.61 54.84
C ASP A 90 4.32 28.77 53.48
N GLY A 91 4.53 27.67 52.75
CA GLY A 91 5.06 27.68 51.41
C GLY A 91 4.10 28.38 50.43
N ARG A 92 2.82 28.04 50.49
CA ARG A 92 1.77 28.72 49.72
C ARG A 92 1.71 30.22 50.03
N ALA A 93 1.74 30.61 51.31
CA ALA A 93 1.75 32.00 51.73
C ALA A 93 2.98 32.75 51.18
N ALA A 94 4.15 32.12 51.17
CA ALA A 94 5.37 32.68 50.61
C ALA A 94 5.28 32.88 49.08
N LEU A 95 4.65 31.96 48.34
CA LEU A 95 4.41 32.13 46.89
C LEU A 95 3.60 33.41 46.63
N MET A 96 2.53 33.63 47.40
CA MET A 96 1.64 34.79 47.21
C MET A 96 2.32 36.14 47.48
N GLN A 97 3.47 36.15 48.17
CA GLN A 97 4.27 37.36 48.40
C GLN A 97 5.29 37.65 47.29
N LEU A 98 5.62 36.66 46.44
CA LEU A 98 6.64 36.79 45.39
C LEU A 98 6.37 37.90 44.36
N PRO A 99 5.13 38.18 43.91
CA PRO A 99 4.89 39.25 42.94
C PRO A 99 5.41 40.63 43.38
N ALA A 100 5.48 40.88 44.69
CA ALA A 100 6.05 42.12 45.23
C ALA A 100 7.59 42.17 45.10
N GLN A 101 8.24 41.01 45.07
CA GLN A 101 9.69 40.85 45.04
C GLN A 101 10.25 40.73 43.61
N LEU A 102 9.38 40.45 42.63
CA LEU A 102 9.76 40.18 41.23
C LEU A 102 9.28 41.30 40.29
N PRO A 103 10.01 42.42 40.20
CA PRO A 103 9.61 43.58 39.41
C PRO A 103 9.69 43.38 37.90
N LYS A 104 10.14 42.22 37.40
CA LYS A 104 10.15 41.92 35.97
C LYS A 104 9.33 40.67 35.63
N LEU A 105 8.47 40.20 36.54
CA LEU A 105 7.58 39.06 36.29
C LEU A 105 6.77 39.30 35.00
N LYS A 106 6.97 38.41 34.02
CA LYS A 106 6.34 38.39 32.71
C LYS A 106 5.65 37.06 32.43
N TYR A 107 6.22 35.96 32.91
CA TYR A 107 5.76 34.62 32.58
C TYR A 107 5.26 33.90 33.83
N ILE A 108 4.16 33.17 33.67
CA ILE A 108 3.75 32.13 34.61
C ILE A 108 3.73 30.81 33.86
N GLY A 109 4.69 29.94 34.19
CA GLY A 109 4.70 28.57 33.69
C GLY A 109 3.70 27.72 34.45
N PHE A 110 2.84 26.99 33.75
CA PHE A 110 1.80 26.16 34.36
C PHE A 110 1.96 24.69 33.94
N GLY A 111 2.64 23.91 34.78
CA GLY A 111 2.99 22.51 34.53
C GLY A 111 2.12 21.53 35.31
N VAL A 112 0.82 21.57 35.06
CA VAL A 112 -0.18 20.70 35.67
C VAL A 112 -0.82 19.85 34.58
N THR A 113 -1.00 18.56 34.85
CA THR A 113 -1.64 17.63 33.91
C THR A 113 -3.15 17.88 33.79
N GLU A 114 -3.79 17.35 32.75
CA GLU A 114 -5.27 17.35 32.57
C GLU A 114 -6.05 17.09 33.87
N SER A 115 -5.62 16.10 34.67
CA SER A 115 -6.25 15.76 35.95
C SER A 115 -6.24 16.87 37.01
N GLY A 116 -5.39 17.89 36.86
CA GLY A 116 -5.33 19.07 37.73
C GLY A 116 -5.98 20.32 37.11
N LEU A 117 -6.44 20.25 35.85
CA LEU A 117 -7.18 21.32 35.17
C LEU A 117 -8.69 21.17 35.42
N VAL A 118 -9.08 21.20 36.69
CA VAL A 118 -10.46 20.99 37.14
C VAL A 118 -10.98 22.20 37.91
N GLU A 119 -12.30 22.41 37.87
CA GLU A 119 -12.98 23.47 38.60
C GLU A 119 -12.74 23.34 40.11
N GLY A 120 -12.35 24.45 40.76
CA GLY A 120 -12.00 24.46 42.19
C GLY A 120 -10.73 23.68 42.57
N GLY A 121 -9.97 23.17 41.59
CA GLY A 121 -8.71 22.47 41.85
C GLY A 121 -7.65 23.38 42.46
N ALA A 122 -6.88 22.85 43.43
CA ALA A 122 -5.89 23.64 44.18
C ALA A 122 -4.91 24.44 43.28
N ALA A 123 -4.44 23.86 42.18
CA ALA A 123 -3.52 24.56 41.27
C ALA A 123 -4.17 25.75 40.54
N ILE A 124 -5.47 25.65 40.20
CA ILE A 124 -6.22 26.76 39.59
C ILE A 124 -6.49 27.84 40.64
N VAL A 125 -6.84 27.45 41.87
CA VAL A 125 -7.01 28.38 43.00
C VAL A 125 -5.71 29.15 43.25
N ASP A 126 -4.57 28.46 43.30
CA ASP A 126 -3.25 29.07 43.50
C ASP A 126 -2.85 29.98 42.36
N LEU A 127 -3.11 29.59 41.10
CA LEU A 127 -2.88 30.46 39.94
C LEU A 127 -3.75 31.72 40.00
N THR A 128 -5.03 31.56 40.35
CA THR A 128 -6.00 32.67 40.43
C THR A 128 -5.58 33.67 41.49
N GLU A 129 -5.23 33.21 42.69
CA GLU A 129 -4.77 34.07 43.77
C GLU A 129 -3.41 34.72 43.42
N LEU A 130 -2.48 33.99 42.80
CA LEU A 130 -1.19 34.55 42.38
C LEU A 130 -1.38 35.69 41.36
N LEU A 131 -2.28 35.52 40.40
CA LEU A 131 -2.64 36.56 39.43
C LEU A 131 -3.29 37.76 40.13
N TYR A 132 -4.12 37.53 41.14
CA TYR A 132 -4.70 38.60 41.95
C TYR A 132 -3.61 39.39 42.69
N ARG A 133 -2.61 38.72 43.27
CA ARG A 133 -1.45 39.38 43.89
C ARG A 133 -0.60 40.15 42.88
N CYS A 134 -0.47 39.66 41.64
CA CYS A 134 0.18 40.41 40.56
C CYS A 134 -0.59 41.70 40.24
N PHE A 135 -1.92 41.62 40.13
CA PHE A 135 -2.80 42.75 39.90
C PHE A 135 -2.70 43.80 41.02
N GLU A 136 -2.78 43.40 42.29
CA GLU A 136 -2.69 44.32 43.44
C GLU A 136 -1.37 45.12 43.44
N ARG A 137 -0.26 44.47 43.08
CA ARG A 137 1.04 45.12 43.07
C ARG A 137 1.25 45.97 41.84
N ARG A 138 0.77 45.52 40.67
CA ARG A 138 1.06 46.12 39.37
C ARG A 138 -0.11 45.92 38.41
N PRO A 139 -1.18 46.73 38.50
CA PRO A 139 -2.39 46.55 37.68
C PRO A 139 -2.16 46.71 36.17
N ASN A 140 -1.00 47.24 35.76
CA ASN A 140 -0.63 47.46 34.35
C ASN A 140 0.38 46.45 33.80
N ASN A 141 0.87 45.48 34.58
CA ASN A 141 1.79 44.48 34.04
C ASN A 141 1.07 43.55 33.06
N VAL A 142 1.80 43.09 32.04
CA VAL A 142 1.31 42.08 31.10
C VAL A 142 1.92 40.74 31.51
N ILE A 143 1.08 39.73 31.72
CA ILE A 143 1.49 38.40 32.15
C ILE A 143 1.11 37.37 31.10
N SER A 144 2.06 36.53 30.71
CA SER A 144 1.84 35.41 29.80
C SER A 144 1.85 34.10 30.57
N VAL A 145 0.71 33.39 30.57
CA VAL A 145 0.58 32.06 31.17
C VAL A 145 0.87 31.02 30.09
N ILE A 146 1.96 30.28 30.26
CA ILE A 146 2.44 29.26 29.31
C ILE A 146 2.31 27.90 29.97
N ASN A 147 1.48 27.02 29.42
CA ASN A 147 1.24 25.70 29.99
C ASN A 147 1.99 24.60 29.23
N THR A 148 2.19 23.44 29.86
CA THR A 148 2.92 22.30 29.24
C THR A 148 2.07 21.04 29.08
N ASP A 149 0.75 21.15 29.22
CA ASP A 149 -0.17 20.05 28.94
C ASP A 149 -0.51 20.00 27.45
N ASN A 150 -0.94 18.85 26.94
CA ASN A 150 -1.29 18.67 25.52
C ASN A 150 -2.81 18.62 25.27
N LEU A 151 -3.64 18.98 26.25
CA LEU A 151 -5.08 19.13 26.07
C LEU A 151 -5.36 20.21 25.02
N PRO A 152 -6.23 19.95 24.02
CA PRO A 152 -6.64 20.98 23.07
C PRO A 152 -7.25 22.18 23.79
N LYS A 153 -6.90 23.39 23.35
CA LYS A 153 -7.37 24.66 23.93
C LYS A 153 -7.09 24.79 25.44
N ASN A 154 -5.95 24.24 25.88
CA ASN A 154 -5.50 24.28 27.28
C ASN A 154 -5.43 25.70 27.87
N GLY A 155 -4.95 26.69 27.13
CA GLY A 155 -4.91 28.09 27.54
C GLY A 155 -6.31 28.68 27.75
N ASP A 156 -7.21 28.43 26.80
CA ASP A 156 -8.62 28.88 26.91
C ASP A 156 -9.33 28.25 28.10
N LEU A 157 -9.11 26.94 28.34
CA LEU A 157 -9.65 26.24 29.49
C LEU A 157 -9.14 26.83 30.81
N ILE A 158 -7.82 27.04 30.93
CA ILE A 158 -7.23 27.64 32.13
C ILE A 158 -7.81 29.05 32.36
N LYS A 159 -7.94 29.86 31.31
CA LYS A 159 -8.55 31.19 31.42
C LYS A 159 -9.98 31.11 31.96
N LYS A 160 -10.79 30.21 31.42
CA LYS A 160 -12.17 29.98 31.85
C LYS A 160 -12.19 29.62 33.35
N LEU A 161 -11.42 28.61 33.74
CA LEU A 161 -11.35 28.14 35.12
C LEU A 161 -10.91 29.24 36.08
N VAL A 162 -9.90 30.05 35.72
CA VAL A 162 -9.44 31.19 36.55
C VAL A 162 -10.52 32.25 36.74
N LEU A 163 -11.31 32.55 35.70
CA LEU A 163 -12.39 33.54 35.79
C LEU A 163 -13.59 33.07 36.63
N GLU A 164 -13.83 31.75 36.63
CA GLU A 164 -14.92 31.09 37.37
C GLU A 164 -14.53 30.74 38.81
N THR A 165 -13.24 30.63 39.12
CA THR A 165 -12.74 30.21 40.43
C THR A 165 -12.92 31.28 41.50
N THR A 166 -13.32 30.83 42.70
CA THR A 166 -13.29 31.59 43.94
C THR A 166 -12.17 31.10 44.85
N TRP A 167 -11.57 31.97 45.65
CA TRP A 167 -10.50 31.60 46.58
C TRP A 167 -10.70 32.21 47.98
N GLU A 168 -9.98 31.69 48.96
CA GLU A 168 -10.05 32.16 50.35
C GLU A 168 -9.44 33.57 50.48
N GLY A 169 -10.16 34.50 51.11
CA GLY A 169 -9.73 35.90 51.24
C GLY A 169 -9.97 36.76 49.99
N GLN A 170 -10.79 36.29 49.05
CA GLN A 170 -11.23 37.05 47.88
C GLN A 170 -11.99 38.34 48.29
N PRO A 171 -11.68 39.52 47.68
CA PRO A 171 -12.45 40.74 47.90
C PRO A 171 -13.91 40.63 47.45
N SER A 172 -14.81 41.43 48.04
CA SER A 172 -16.22 41.46 47.67
C SER A 172 -16.48 41.96 46.24
N ASP A 173 -15.62 42.84 45.70
CA ASP A 173 -15.62 43.27 44.31
C ASP A 173 -14.34 42.82 43.59
N VAL A 174 -14.50 41.90 42.63
CA VAL A 174 -13.41 41.38 41.78
C VAL A 174 -13.51 41.87 40.33
N THR A 175 -14.39 42.83 40.04
CA THR A 175 -14.67 43.29 38.66
C THR A 175 -13.40 43.82 37.98
N SER A 176 -12.64 44.66 38.68
CA SER A 176 -11.37 45.22 38.18
C SER A 176 -10.31 44.15 37.96
N PHE A 177 -10.23 43.15 38.84
CA PHE A 177 -9.33 42.01 38.68
C PHE A 177 -9.70 41.15 37.46
N ARG A 178 -11.00 40.84 37.28
CA ARG A 178 -11.46 40.09 36.10
C ARG A 178 -11.23 40.85 34.80
N ALA A 179 -11.36 42.18 34.82
CA ALA A 179 -11.00 43.03 33.69
C ALA A 179 -9.50 43.00 33.39
N TYR A 180 -8.66 43.01 34.43
CA TYR A 180 -7.21 42.81 34.31
C TYR A 180 -6.88 41.43 33.70
N VAL A 181 -7.43 40.34 34.23
CA VAL A 181 -7.23 38.98 33.69
C VAL A 181 -7.65 38.91 32.22
N SER A 182 -8.75 39.57 31.86
CA SER A 182 -9.27 39.54 30.49
C SER A 182 -8.45 40.36 29.49
N SER A 183 -7.75 41.41 29.94
CA SER A 183 -7.08 42.39 29.07
C SER A 183 -5.55 42.41 29.13
N LYS A 184 -4.97 41.92 30.24
CA LYS A 184 -3.52 41.98 30.52
C LYS A 184 -2.90 40.62 30.79
N VAL A 185 -3.69 39.58 31.04
CA VAL A 185 -3.21 38.21 31.20
C VAL A 185 -3.51 37.41 29.94
N HIS A 186 -2.46 36.88 29.32
CA HIS A 186 -2.50 36.13 28.08
C HIS A 186 -2.30 34.66 28.39
N PHE A 187 -3.38 33.88 28.26
CA PHE A 187 -3.34 32.43 28.43
C PHE A 187 -3.05 31.80 27.08
N HIS A 188 -1.82 31.32 26.89
CA HIS A 188 -1.41 30.78 25.61
C HIS A 188 -1.84 29.32 25.48
N ASN A 189 -2.44 29.00 24.33
CA ASN A 189 -2.62 27.62 23.92
C ASN A 189 -1.25 27.06 23.50
N THR A 190 -0.93 25.84 23.92
CA THR A 190 0.39 25.23 23.68
C THR A 190 0.31 23.77 23.24
N MET A 191 1.40 23.28 22.67
CA MET A 191 1.68 21.86 22.44
C MET A 191 3.14 21.59 22.79
N VAL A 192 3.40 20.50 23.54
CA VAL A 192 4.76 20.06 23.88
C VAL A 192 5.02 18.68 23.30
N ASP A 193 5.99 18.53 22.41
CA ASP A 193 6.37 17.24 21.82
C ASP A 193 7.84 16.93 22.12
N ARG A 194 8.10 16.19 23.21
CA ARG A 194 9.43 15.66 23.56
C ARG A 194 9.26 14.35 24.31
N LEU A 195 9.94 13.29 23.89
CA LEU A 195 9.96 12.03 24.63
C LEU A 195 10.68 12.24 25.96
N THR A 196 9.99 11.90 27.06
CA THR A 196 10.54 12.03 28.41
C THR A 196 10.28 10.77 29.24
N SER A 197 11.29 10.35 29.99
CA SER A 197 11.29 9.31 31.02
C SER A 197 12.03 9.86 32.26
N HIS A 198 12.79 9.04 32.97
CA HIS A 198 13.59 9.43 34.12
C HIS A 198 14.86 8.58 34.22
N ARG A 199 15.88 9.10 34.91
CA ARG A 199 17.12 8.36 35.16
C ARG A 199 16.81 7.06 35.91
N PRO A 200 17.35 5.91 35.47
CA PRO A 200 17.20 4.66 36.21
C PRO A 200 17.61 4.81 37.68
N GLY A 201 16.71 4.44 38.60
CA GLY A 201 16.94 4.57 40.04
C GLY A 201 16.73 5.97 40.63
N ASN A 202 16.52 7.02 39.81
CA ASN A 202 16.26 8.37 40.29
C ASN A 202 15.16 9.07 39.46
N ALA A 203 13.91 8.99 39.94
CA ALA A 203 12.75 9.60 39.29
C ALA A 203 12.77 11.14 39.27
N LEU A 204 13.64 11.78 40.06
CA LEU A 204 13.76 13.23 40.07
C LEU A 204 14.52 13.76 38.86
N VAL A 205 15.41 12.99 38.23
CA VAL A 205 16.13 13.47 37.04
C VAL A 205 15.34 13.09 35.79
N PRO A 206 14.77 14.04 35.03
CA PRO A 206 14.14 13.74 33.76
C PRO A 206 15.17 13.22 32.78
N LEU A 207 14.85 12.14 32.07
CA LEU A 207 15.61 11.64 30.94
C LEU A 207 14.83 11.96 29.67
N SER A 208 15.47 12.48 28.64
CA SER A 208 14.80 12.96 27.43
C SER A 208 15.59 12.72 26.16
N GLU A 209 14.90 12.74 25.03
CA GLU A 209 15.57 12.86 23.71
C GLU A 209 16.15 14.29 23.54
N PRO A 210 17.05 14.52 22.56
CA PRO A 210 17.46 15.88 22.17
C PRO A 210 16.25 16.70 21.74
N TRP A 211 16.38 18.02 21.70
CA TRP A 211 15.26 18.90 21.33
C TRP A 211 14.74 18.54 19.91
N PRO A 212 13.51 18.00 19.78
CA PRO A 212 12.98 17.64 18.47
C PRO A 212 12.56 18.89 17.68
N THR A 213 12.19 18.68 16.41
CA THR A 213 11.77 19.74 15.48
C THR A 213 10.67 20.62 16.06
N LYS A 214 9.79 20.08 16.92
CA LYS A 214 8.71 20.81 17.60
C LYS A 214 8.66 20.53 19.11
N THR A 215 9.72 20.87 19.82
CA THR A 215 9.79 20.76 21.29
C THR A 215 8.63 21.49 22.01
N LEU A 216 8.41 22.77 21.70
CA LEU A 216 7.37 23.61 22.32
C LEU A 216 6.75 24.52 21.26
N VAL A 217 5.44 24.44 21.09
CA VAL A 217 4.68 25.29 20.19
C VAL A 217 3.72 26.14 21.02
N ILE A 218 3.73 27.44 20.79
CA ILE A 218 2.91 28.41 21.53
C ILE A 218 2.10 29.25 20.54
N GLU A 219 0.79 29.34 20.76
CA GLU A 219 -0.05 30.26 20.01
C GLU A 219 -0.07 31.64 20.69
N ASP A 220 0.40 32.66 19.97
CA ASP A 220 0.47 34.06 20.42
C ASP A 220 -0.15 35.01 19.39
N ILE A 221 -1.48 34.96 19.29
CA ILE A 221 -2.27 35.82 18.38
C ILE A 221 -2.18 37.31 18.77
N LYS A 222 -1.78 37.61 20.02
CA LYS A 222 -1.71 38.98 20.53
C LYS A 222 -0.31 39.58 20.43
N HIS A 223 0.66 38.82 19.92
CA HIS A 223 2.06 39.26 19.74
C HIS A 223 2.66 39.81 21.05
N VAL A 224 2.38 39.15 22.17
CA VAL A 224 2.88 39.58 23.49
C VAL A 224 4.21 38.93 23.87
N LEU A 225 4.57 37.84 23.20
CA LEU A 225 5.84 37.15 23.39
C LEU A 225 6.92 37.73 22.47
N ASP A 226 8.19 37.63 22.90
CA ASP A 226 9.32 37.88 22.00
C ASP A 226 9.49 36.70 21.04
N ALA A 227 8.66 36.69 20.00
CA ALA A 227 8.63 35.60 19.02
C ALA A 227 9.99 35.40 18.34
N LYS A 228 10.80 36.45 18.19
CA LYS A 228 12.12 36.39 17.56
C LYS A 228 13.12 35.68 18.48
N ALA A 229 13.16 36.05 19.76
CA ALA A 229 14.06 35.42 20.72
C ALA A 229 13.67 33.96 20.97
N LEU A 230 12.37 33.68 21.15
CA LEU A 230 11.89 32.33 21.44
C LEU A 230 12.02 31.40 20.23
N SER A 231 11.67 31.83 19.02
CA SER A 231 11.76 30.98 17.82
C SER A 231 13.20 30.77 17.32
N ALA A 232 14.18 31.49 17.88
CA ALA A 232 15.60 31.22 17.63
C ALA A 232 16.10 29.98 18.40
N LEU A 233 15.38 29.55 19.43
CA LEU A 233 15.69 28.33 20.17
C LEU A 233 15.27 27.09 19.35
N PRO A 234 16.10 26.04 19.31
CA PRO A 234 15.77 24.82 18.57
C PRO A 234 14.42 24.25 18.97
N GLY A 235 13.55 23.97 18.01
CA GLY A 235 12.26 23.32 18.25
C GLY A 235 11.21 24.15 18.98
N VAL A 236 11.45 25.44 19.24
CA VAL A 236 10.45 26.35 19.80
C VAL A 236 9.77 27.12 18.67
N HIS A 237 8.44 27.07 18.60
CA HIS A 237 7.66 27.72 17.54
C HIS A 237 6.59 28.62 18.12
N ILE A 238 6.57 29.88 17.69
CA ILE A 238 5.54 30.85 18.07
C ILE A 238 4.60 31.08 16.90
N HIS A 239 3.37 30.57 17.00
CA HIS A 239 2.33 30.79 16.00
C HIS A 239 1.54 32.05 16.29
N THR A 240 1.67 33.03 15.41
CA THR A 240 0.92 34.29 15.49
C THR A 240 -0.35 34.29 14.64
N THR A 241 -0.61 33.19 13.93
CA THR A 241 -1.81 33.00 13.09
C THR A 241 -2.69 31.93 13.69
N ALA A 242 -3.99 32.23 13.82
CA ALA A 242 -4.98 31.33 14.41
C ALA A 242 -5.11 30.03 13.59
N GLY A 243 -5.24 28.91 14.29
CA GLY A 243 -5.47 27.58 13.68
C GLY A 243 -4.21 26.81 13.28
N LEU A 244 -3.02 27.42 13.29
CA LEU A 244 -1.77 26.70 13.03
C LEU A 244 -1.46 25.67 14.12
N LEU A 245 -1.66 26.04 15.39
CA LEU A 245 -1.49 25.11 16.52
C LEU A 245 -2.48 23.93 16.46
N GLU A 246 -3.70 24.16 15.97
CA GLU A 246 -4.68 23.08 15.76
C GLU A 246 -4.18 22.07 14.71
N GLN A 247 -3.50 22.53 13.66
CA GLN A 247 -2.86 21.63 12.68
C GLN A 247 -1.71 20.82 13.30
N ASP A 248 -0.93 21.42 14.21
CA ASP A 248 0.17 20.71 14.88
C ASP A 248 -0.36 19.62 15.81
N HIS A 249 -1.38 19.94 16.60
CA HIS A 249 -2.09 18.97 17.43
C HIS A 249 -2.67 17.84 16.57
N LEU A 250 -3.28 18.17 15.43
CA LEU A 250 -3.84 17.19 14.50
C LEU A 250 -2.78 16.20 13.99
N ILE A 251 -1.63 16.71 13.52
CA ILE A 251 -0.52 15.90 13.02
C ILE A 251 0.02 15.01 14.14
N LYS A 252 0.30 15.58 15.32
CA LYS A 252 0.84 14.83 16.45
C LYS A 252 -0.12 13.74 16.94
N LEU A 253 -1.42 14.04 17.05
CA LEU A 253 -2.42 13.09 17.51
C LEU A 253 -2.66 11.97 16.49
N SER A 254 -2.75 12.32 15.20
CA SER A 254 -3.12 11.37 14.14
C SER A 254 -1.94 10.57 13.60
N ILE A 255 -0.70 11.05 13.73
CA ILE A 255 0.50 10.33 13.28
C ILE A 255 1.22 9.74 14.49
N ALA A 256 1.96 10.59 15.21
CA ALA A 256 2.87 10.15 16.26
C ALA A 256 2.15 9.32 17.33
N ASN A 257 1.12 9.91 17.92
CA ASN A 257 0.37 9.25 18.96
C ASN A 257 -0.47 8.08 18.44
N ALA A 258 -1.01 8.13 17.22
CA ALA A 258 -1.84 7.06 16.67
C ALA A 258 -1.03 5.80 16.37
N VAL A 259 0.08 5.94 15.64
CA VAL A 259 0.97 4.83 15.28
C VAL A 259 1.56 4.20 16.54
N HIS A 260 2.00 5.02 17.49
CA HIS A 260 2.49 4.53 18.78
C HIS A 260 1.38 3.84 19.60
N THR A 261 0.13 4.29 19.51
CA THR A 261 -1.02 3.62 20.15
C THR A 261 -1.29 2.26 19.49
N ALA A 262 -1.25 2.16 18.16
CA ALA A 262 -1.43 0.88 17.47
C ALA A 262 -0.33 -0.15 17.81
N MET A 263 0.92 0.32 17.98
CA MET A 263 2.07 -0.53 18.30
C MET A 263 2.11 -0.99 19.77
N VAL A 264 1.84 -0.10 20.72
CA VAL A 264 2.15 -0.34 22.15
C VAL A 264 1.40 -1.53 22.73
N TYR A 265 0.13 -1.72 22.36
CA TYR A 265 -0.68 -2.85 22.88
C TYR A 265 -0.22 -4.18 22.32
N LEU A 266 0.22 -4.21 21.06
CA LEU A 266 0.79 -5.42 20.45
C LEU A 266 2.09 -5.82 21.15
N LEU A 267 2.98 -4.85 21.40
CA LEU A 267 4.21 -5.09 22.16
C LEU A 267 3.90 -5.59 23.58
N ALA A 268 2.91 -5.00 24.27
CA ALA A 268 2.52 -5.41 25.61
C ALA A 268 2.06 -6.87 25.64
N LEU A 269 1.18 -7.26 24.72
CA LEU A 269 0.68 -8.64 24.62
C LEU A 269 1.79 -9.63 24.22
N THR A 270 2.79 -9.18 23.46
CA THR A 270 3.98 -9.95 23.06
C THR A 270 5.04 -10.02 24.17
N ARG A 271 4.74 -9.51 25.37
CA ARG A 271 5.64 -9.47 26.55
C ARG A 271 6.85 -8.56 26.40
N VAL A 272 6.76 -7.54 25.54
CA VAL A 272 7.83 -6.56 25.33
C VAL A 272 7.64 -5.37 26.29
N LYS A 273 8.54 -5.27 27.28
CA LYS A 273 8.46 -4.26 28.35
C LYS A 273 8.66 -2.82 27.86
N ASN A 274 9.52 -2.62 26.87
CA ASN A 274 9.94 -1.29 26.42
C ASN A 274 9.76 -1.15 24.91
N THR A 275 9.27 0.01 24.46
CA THR A 275 8.95 0.23 23.04
C THR A 275 10.14 0.12 22.09
N SER A 276 11.39 0.31 22.56
CA SER A 276 12.58 0.09 21.71
C SER A 276 12.76 -1.38 21.30
N GLY A 277 12.10 -2.31 21.99
CA GLY A 277 12.02 -3.71 21.59
C GLY A 277 11.29 -3.93 20.25
N VAL A 278 10.61 -2.92 19.70
CA VAL A 278 10.00 -3.00 18.36
C VAL A 278 10.99 -3.38 17.26
N LEU A 279 12.28 -3.05 17.43
CA LEU A 279 13.35 -3.38 16.49
C LEU A 279 13.53 -4.89 16.29
N GLU A 280 13.06 -5.72 17.22
CA GLU A 280 13.08 -7.18 17.12
C GLU A 280 11.91 -7.74 16.28
N TYR A 281 10.97 -6.89 15.86
CA TYR A 281 9.72 -7.30 15.20
C TYR A 281 9.47 -6.52 13.89
N PRO A 282 10.14 -6.90 12.78
CA PRO A 282 9.96 -6.26 11.47
C PRO A 282 8.49 -6.20 10.99
N GLN A 283 7.69 -7.22 11.32
CA GLN A 283 6.25 -7.26 11.04
C GLN A 283 5.48 -6.11 11.69
N VAL A 284 5.87 -5.66 12.89
CA VAL A 284 5.23 -4.51 13.56
C VAL A 284 5.56 -3.22 12.82
N ARG A 285 6.79 -3.11 12.29
CA ARG A 285 7.20 -1.98 11.46
C ARG A 285 6.44 -1.93 10.13
N GLN A 286 6.24 -3.07 9.48
CA GLN A 286 5.41 -3.17 8.27
C GLN A 286 3.94 -2.82 8.54
N PHE A 287 3.39 -3.28 9.67
CA PHE A 287 2.05 -2.95 10.11
C PHE A 287 1.82 -1.45 10.27
N MET A 288 2.76 -0.73 10.90
CA MET A 288 2.66 0.71 11.08
C MET A 288 2.65 1.49 9.75
N ASP A 289 3.48 1.08 8.79
CA ASP A 289 3.48 1.69 7.44
C ASP A 289 2.15 1.50 6.73
N LEU A 290 1.61 0.29 6.79
CA LEU A 290 0.37 -0.02 6.10
C LEU A 290 -0.83 0.66 6.76
N LEU A 291 -0.87 0.73 8.09
CA LEU A 291 -1.86 1.52 8.82
C LEU A 291 -1.76 3.02 8.47
N TYR A 292 -0.53 3.54 8.39
CA TYR A 292 -0.30 4.93 8.01
C TYR A 292 -0.80 5.21 6.59
N ALA A 293 -0.36 4.41 5.62
CA ALA A 293 -0.68 4.61 4.21
C ALA A 293 -2.16 4.38 3.88
N LYS A 294 -2.83 3.44 4.55
CA LYS A 294 -4.21 3.05 4.22
C LYS A 294 -5.27 3.87 4.95
N ASP A 295 -5.01 4.32 6.18
CA ASP A 295 -6.03 4.97 7.01
C ASP A 295 -5.64 6.38 7.46
N ILE A 296 -4.41 6.58 7.94
CA ILE A 296 -4.00 7.83 8.61
C ILE A 296 -3.70 8.94 7.59
N ALA A 297 -2.85 8.68 6.60
CA ALA A 297 -2.43 9.68 5.61
C ALA A 297 -3.62 10.21 4.78
N PRO A 298 -4.53 9.37 4.25
CA PRO A 298 -5.74 9.85 3.56
C PRO A 298 -6.60 10.78 4.44
N SER A 299 -6.74 10.43 5.72
CA SER A 299 -7.51 11.23 6.68
C SER A 299 -6.91 12.61 6.93
N LEU A 300 -5.59 12.72 6.95
CA LEU A 300 -4.89 13.99 7.11
C LEU A 300 -5.02 14.87 5.87
N MET A 301 -4.95 14.28 4.67
CA MET A 301 -5.19 15.00 3.41
C MET A 301 -6.61 15.59 3.37
N LEU A 302 -7.62 14.81 3.75
CA LEU A 302 -9.01 15.29 3.85
C LEU A 302 -9.19 16.39 4.91
N ARG A 303 -8.31 16.47 5.90
CA ARG A 303 -8.29 17.50 6.96
C ARG A 303 -7.32 18.65 6.67
N GLY A 304 -6.84 18.78 5.43
CA GLY A 304 -6.09 19.96 4.96
C GLY A 304 -4.58 19.91 5.22
N ILE A 305 -4.02 18.75 5.54
CA ILE A 305 -2.57 18.55 5.67
C ILE A 305 -2.02 17.98 4.37
N SER A 306 -0.99 18.59 3.78
CA SER A 306 -0.39 18.07 2.55
C SER A 306 0.27 16.71 2.77
N ASN A 307 0.34 15.91 1.71
CA ASN A 307 0.99 14.60 1.75
C ASN A 307 2.47 14.72 2.16
N GLU A 308 3.21 15.75 1.70
CA GLU A 308 4.61 15.91 2.10
C GLU A 308 4.74 16.24 3.59
N LYS A 309 3.87 17.12 4.12
CA LYS A 309 3.88 17.49 5.55
C LYS A 309 3.53 16.29 6.43
N ALA A 310 2.57 15.47 6.00
CA ALA A 310 2.20 14.26 6.70
C ALA A 310 3.33 13.20 6.66
N GLN A 311 3.95 13.00 5.50
CA GLN A 311 5.02 12.01 5.33
C GLN A 311 6.25 12.39 6.16
N HIS A 312 6.67 13.66 6.10
CA HIS A 312 7.81 14.14 6.89
C HIS A 312 7.59 13.94 8.40
N ALA A 313 6.39 14.23 8.91
CA ALA A 313 6.06 14.02 10.32
C ALA A 313 6.04 12.52 10.70
N TYR A 314 5.62 11.65 9.77
CA TYR A 314 5.68 10.20 9.97
C TYR A 314 7.11 9.68 10.01
N ASP A 315 7.94 10.08 9.05
CA ASP A 315 9.35 9.67 8.98
C ASP A 315 10.14 10.13 10.22
N GLU A 316 9.93 11.39 10.64
CA GLU A 316 10.51 11.93 11.86
C GLU A 316 10.08 11.11 13.09
N TRP A 317 8.79 10.77 13.21
CA TRP A 317 8.31 9.98 14.32
C TRP A 317 8.87 8.55 14.31
N MET A 318 8.90 7.90 13.15
CA MET A 318 9.43 6.55 13.01
C MET A 318 10.91 6.48 13.38
N SER A 319 11.70 7.51 13.08
CA SER A 319 13.09 7.60 13.54
C SER A 319 13.23 7.58 15.07
N ARG A 320 12.27 8.16 15.80
CA ARG A 320 12.23 8.16 17.27
C ARG A 320 11.78 6.80 17.81
N VAL A 321 10.79 6.18 17.17
CA VAL A 321 10.28 4.84 17.53
C VAL A 321 11.37 3.77 17.37
N GLU A 322 12.18 3.88 16.31
CA GLU A 322 13.27 2.96 15.99
C GLU A 322 14.57 3.26 16.76
N HIS A 323 14.61 4.31 17.58
CA HIS A 323 15.79 4.66 18.35
C HIS A 323 15.96 3.73 19.56
N ARG A 324 17.10 3.04 19.65
CA ARG A 324 17.39 2.02 20.69
C ARG A 324 17.24 2.50 22.12
N HIS A 325 17.43 3.80 22.35
CA HIS A 325 17.50 4.40 23.68
C HIS A 325 16.34 5.36 24.02
N PHE A 326 15.40 5.60 23.09
CA PHE A 326 14.24 6.48 23.34
C PHE A 326 12.99 5.74 23.82
N GLY A 327 13.09 4.42 23.98
CA GLY A 327 11.95 3.59 24.27
C GLY A 327 11.34 3.83 25.66
N LEU A 328 10.02 3.75 25.73
CA LEU A 328 9.20 3.99 26.91
C LEU A 328 8.64 2.67 27.45
N ASP A 329 8.25 2.63 28.73
CA ASP A 329 7.55 1.48 29.28
C ASP A 329 6.19 1.28 28.59
N THR A 330 6.03 0.13 27.95
CA THR A 330 4.87 -0.21 27.12
C THR A 330 3.57 -0.18 27.93
N PHE A 331 3.60 -0.61 29.20
CA PHE A 331 2.41 -0.69 30.04
C PHE A 331 2.06 0.66 30.66
N TRP A 332 3.06 1.49 30.97
CA TRP A 332 2.83 2.88 31.35
C TRP A 332 2.16 3.66 30.21
N VAL A 333 2.65 3.51 28.98
CA VAL A 333 2.06 4.17 27.80
C VAL A 333 0.69 3.57 27.44
N GLY A 334 0.43 2.31 27.75
CA GLY A 334 -0.82 1.61 27.43
C GLY A 334 -2.07 2.05 28.21
N GLN A 335 -1.94 2.80 29.32
CA GLN A 335 -3.10 3.17 30.17
C GLN A 335 -4.10 4.10 29.46
N ASN A 336 -5.38 4.10 29.88
CA ASN A 336 -6.47 4.88 29.27
C ASN A 336 -6.63 4.62 27.76
N ALA A 337 -6.66 3.34 27.39
CA ALA A 337 -6.59 2.89 26.02
C ALA A 337 -7.78 3.33 25.17
N MET A 338 -9.02 3.30 25.67
CA MET A 338 -10.18 3.69 24.87
C MET A 338 -10.26 5.19 24.62
N LEU A 339 -9.83 6.01 25.58
CA LEU A 339 -9.70 7.46 25.38
C LEU A 339 -8.68 7.75 24.26
N LYS A 340 -7.51 7.11 24.34
CA LYS A 340 -6.45 7.23 23.34
C LYS A 340 -6.90 6.71 21.97
N TYR A 341 -7.60 5.58 21.93
CA TYR A 341 -8.15 5.01 20.71
C TYR A 341 -9.06 6.02 19.99
N GLY A 342 -10.02 6.60 20.71
CA GLY A 342 -10.97 7.56 20.16
C GLY A 342 -10.28 8.77 19.53
N VAL A 343 -9.40 9.44 20.28
CA VAL A 343 -8.79 10.70 19.83
C VAL A 343 -7.64 10.53 18.84
N ARG A 344 -6.99 9.35 18.80
CA ARG A 344 -5.78 9.12 17.97
C ARG A 344 -6.05 8.26 16.74
N LEU A 345 -6.73 7.13 16.90
CA LEU A 345 -6.96 6.16 15.83
C LEU A 345 -8.33 6.37 15.17
N PHE A 346 -9.40 6.31 15.97
CA PHE A 346 -10.76 6.41 15.45
C PHE A 346 -11.07 7.79 14.84
N SER A 347 -10.45 8.86 15.35
CA SER A 347 -10.57 10.20 14.74
C SER A 347 -10.14 10.24 13.27
N SER A 348 -9.24 9.35 12.85
CA SER A 348 -8.86 9.23 11.43
C SER A 348 -9.95 8.53 10.62
N VAL A 349 -10.56 7.47 11.18
CA VAL A 349 -11.70 6.74 10.59
C VAL A 349 -12.93 7.64 10.46
N GLU A 350 -13.30 8.34 11.53
CA GLU A 350 -14.42 9.28 11.56
C GLU A 350 -14.28 10.33 10.45
N ALA A 351 -13.10 10.93 10.31
CA ALA A 351 -12.84 11.94 9.29
C ALA A 351 -12.89 11.38 7.87
N ASN A 352 -12.41 10.14 7.64
CA ASN A 352 -12.49 9.50 6.34
C ASN A 352 -13.95 9.17 5.97
N ILE A 353 -14.71 8.52 6.87
CA ILE A 353 -16.13 8.16 6.63
C ILE A 353 -16.98 9.41 6.36
N ALA A 354 -16.73 10.50 7.09
CA ALA A 354 -17.48 11.74 6.93
C ALA A 354 -17.21 12.46 5.60
N LYS A 355 -16.06 12.24 4.96
CA LYS A 355 -15.60 13.00 3.77
C LYS A 355 -15.41 12.16 2.51
N ASP A 356 -15.34 10.83 2.63
CA ASP A 356 -15.22 9.87 1.55
C ASP A 356 -16.24 8.73 1.73
N PRO A 357 -17.35 8.73 0.98
CA PRO A 357 -18.38 7.68 1.03
C PRO A 357 -17.87 6.28 0.64
N THR A 358 -16.78 6.22 -0.14
CA THR A 358 -16.19 4.97 -0.64
C THR A 358 -15.19 4.36 0.33
N TYR A 359 -14.73 5.15 1.30
CA TYR A 359 -13.77 4.68 2.29
C TYR A 359 -14.37 3.56 3.15
N ARG A 360 -13.56 2.53 3.36
CA ARG A 360 -13.79 1.47 4.34
C ARG A 360 -12.52 1.34 5.17
N PRO A 361 -12.61 1.30 6.52
CA PRO A 361 -11.42 1.12 7.36
C PRO A 361 -10.65 -0.13 6.97
N SER A 362 -9.32 -0.04 6.92
CA SER A 362 -8.51 -1.18 6.51
C SER A 362 -8.51 -2.29 7.56
N VAL A 363 -8.12 -3.50 7.14
CA VAL A 363 -7.88 -4.64 8.05
C VAL A 363 -6.80 -4.30 9.12
N PHE A 364 -5.89 -3.36 8.84
CA PHE A 364 -4.89 -2.90 9.81
C PHE A 364 -5.51 -2.04 10.91
N MET A 365 -6.44 -1.16 10.55
CA MET A 365 -7.22 -0.40 11.54
C MET A 365 -8.09 -1.33 12.38
N ALA A 366 -8.69 -2.35 11.75
CA ALA A 366 -9.48 -3.35 12.46
C ALA A 366 -8.61 -4.18 13.43
N TYR A 367 -7.42 -4.58 12.98
CA TYR A 367 -6.44 -5.28 13.81
C TYR A 367 -5.94 -4.43 14.98
N ALA A 368 -5.57 -3.16 14.75
CA ALA A 368 -5.17 -2.23 15.81
C ALA A 368 -6.24 -2.14 16.91
N THR A 369 -7.49 -2.01 16.49
CA THR A 369 -8.66 -1.94 17.39
C THR A 369 -8.83 -3.26 18.15
N ALA A 370 -8.80 -4.41 17.47
CA ALA A 370 -8.96 -5.72 18.08
C ALA A 370 -7.87 -6.02 19.12
N VAL A 371 -6.62 -5.60 18.87
CA VAL A 371 -5.49 -5.74 19.80
C VAL A 371 -5.70 -4.89 21.06
N ILE A 372 -6.21 -3.66 20.92
CA ILE A 372 -6.58 -2.81 22.07
C ILE A 372 -7.66 -3.49 22.92
N LEU A 373 -8.71 -4.01 22.28
CA LEU A 373 -9.77 -4.73 22.99
C LEU A 373 -9.21 -5.98 23.68
N ARG A 374 -8.31 -6.72 23.04
CA ARG A 374 -7.64 -7.89 23.63
C ARG A 374 -6.80 -7.51 24.86
N TYR A 375 -6.11 -6.38 24.82
CA TYR A 375 -5.38 -5.84 25.97
C TYR A 375 -6.32 -5.45 27.11
N LEU A 376 -7.47 -4.87 26.79
CA LEU A 376 -8.49 -4.48 27.77
C LEU A 376 -9.37 -5.64 28.27
N THR A 377 -9.07 -6.89 27.90
CA THR A 377 -9.87 -8.06 28.30
C THR A 377 -9.32 -8.65 29.61
N PRO A 378 -10.05 -8.57 30.73
CA PRO A 378 -9.63 -9.14 32.00
C PRO A 378 -9.60 -10.67 32.00
N THR A 379 -8.79 -11.23 32.90
CA THR A 379 -8.77 -12.68 33.19
C THR A 379 -9.78 -13.11 34.26
N GLN A 380 -10.29 -12.16 35.04
CA GLN A 380 -11.18 -12.39 36.18
C GLN A 380 -12.23 -11.29 36.26
N ALA A 381 -13.38 -11.61 36.87
CA ALA A 381 -14.48 -10.67 37.05
C ALA A 381 -14.13 -9.53 38.03
N ASP A 382 -13.36 -9.87 39.06
CA ASP A 382 -13.08 -8.99 40.19
C ASP A 382 -12.00 -7.96 39.86
N SER A 383 -12.28 -6.70 40.17
CA SER A 383 -11.33 -5.57 40.15
C SER A 383 -10.97 -5.12 41.56
N ARG A 384 -9.73 -4.63 41.75
CA ARG A 384 -9.36 -3.88 42.96
C ARG A 384 -9.45 -2.38 42.67
N LYS A 385 -9.62 -1.53 43.68
CA LYS A 385 -9.60 -0.06 43.50
C LYS A 385 -8.22 0.52 43.79
N GLU A 386 -7.80 1.53 43.02
CA GLU A 386 -6.49 2.23 43.17
C GLU A 386 -6.26 2.82 44.58
N SER A 387 -7.34 3.12 45.31
CA SER A 387 -7.30 3.75 46.65
C SER A 387 -8.57 3.50 47.50
N GLY A 388 -9.29 2.41 47.23
CA GLY A 388 -10.59 2.11 47.87
C GLY A 388 -11.79 2.92 47.34
N THR A 389 -11.55 4.12 46.80
CA THR A 389 -12.56 4.97 46.13
C THR A 389 -12.24 5.32 44.68
N GLY A 390 -10.99 5.11 44.24
CA GLY A 390 -10.52 5.36 42.87
C GLY A 390 -11.00 4.37 41.80
N PRO A 391 -10.47 4.49 40.57
CA PRO A 391 -10.83 3.67 39.41
C PRO A 391 -10.62 2.17 39.65
N ASP A 392 -11.37 1.36 38.90
CA ASP A 392 -11.22 -0.10 38.89
C ASP A 392 -9.92 -0.51 38.18
N ILE A 393 -9.11 -1.32 38.87
CA ILE A 393 -7.90 -1.97 38.37
C ILE A 393 -8.23 -3.41 38.00
N PHE A 394 -8.01 -3.75 36.74
CA PHE A 394 -8.25 -5.08 36.17
C PHE A 394 -6.94 -5.81 35.92
N VAL A 395 -6.99 -7.15 35.87
CA VAL A 395 -5.84 -8.00 35.56
C VAL A 395 -5.99 -8.61 34.17
N GLY A 396 -5.15 -8.20 33.23
CA GLY A 396 -5.05 -8.77 31.90
C GLY A 396 -4.00 -9.90 31.81
N ASN A 397 -3.96 -10.56 30.66
CA ASN A 397 -2.97 -11.60 30.37
C ASN A 397 -2.35 -11.43 28.97
N MET A 398 -1.03 -11.45 28.94
CA MET A 398 -0.18 -11.47 27.75
C MET A 398 -0.28 -12.82 27.05
N ASP A 399 0.25 -12.91 25.83
CA ASP A 399 0.23 -14.15 25.06
C ASP A 399 1.11 -15.24 25.67
N SER A 400 0.74 -16.49 25.42
CA SER A 400 1.48 -17.67 25.89
C SER A 400 2.80 -17.84 25.13
N ILE A 401 3.87 -18.18 25.84
CA ILE A 401 5.18 -18.46 25.23
C ILE A 401 5.13 -19.87 24.63
N ARG A 402 5.21 -20.00 23.30
CA ARG A 402 5.21 -21.31 22.60
C ARG A 402 6.57 -22.03 22.60
N SER A 403 7.67 -21.32 22.90
CA SER A 403 9.01 -21.90 23.01
C SER A 403 9.35 -22.27 24.45
N CYS A 404 9.21 -23.56 24.80
CA CYS A 404 9.71 -24.11 26.04
C CYS A 404 11.23 -24.41 25.92
N ARG A 405 12.10 -23.38 26.00
CA ARG A 405 13.51 -23.43 26.47
C ARG A 405 14.16 -22.03 26.36
N PRO A 406 14.98 -21.60 27.32
CA PRO A 406 14.85 -20.28 27.94
C PRO A 406 15.73 -19.19 27.31
N ILE A 407 15.23 -17.95 27.29
CA ILE A 407 16.06 -16.72 27.25
C ILE A 407 15.86 -15.87 28.52
N TYR A 408 14.87 -16.17 29.36
CA TYR A 408 14.58 -15.34 30.54
C TYR A 408 14.95 -16.04 31.84
N SER A 409 15.62 -15.28 32.70
CA SER A 409 15.97 -15.69 34.05
C SER A 409 14.71 -16.01 34.86
N THR A 410 14.72 -17.12 35.60
CA THR A 410 13.73 -17.45 36.65
C THR A 410 13.67 -16.43 37.80
N SER A 411 14.37 -15.29 37.67
CA SER A 411 14.51 -14.25 38.68
C SER A 411 13.90 -12.89 38.30
N GLU A 412 13.28 -12.72 37.12
CA GLU A 412 12.69 -11.42 36.77
C GLU A 412 11.48 -11.09 37.66
N LYS A 413 11.66 -10.03 38.45
CA LYS A 413 10.70 -9.57 39.46
C LYS A 413 9.59 -8.76 38.78
N THR A 414 8.36 -8.97 39.24
CA THR A 414 7.24 -8.05 39.00
C THR A 414 7.72 -6.60 39.14
N TRP A 415 7.49 -5.77 38.12
CA TRP A 415 7.82 -4.36 38.19
C TRP A 415 6.55 -3.53 38.34
N VAL A 416 6.71 -2.38 38.98
CA VAL A 416 5.65 -1.42 39.21
C VAL A 416 5.82 -0.27 38.21
N TYR A 417 4.72 0.18 37.63
CA TYR A 417 4.64 1.33 36.74
C TYR A 417 3.42 2.18 37.08
N ALA A 418 3.37 3.38 36.52
CA ALA A 418 2.34 4.38 36.83
C ALA A 418 2.14 4.55 38.35
N ASN A 419 0.90 4.66 38.80
CA ASN A 419 0.52 4.85 40.21
C ASN A 419 0.37 3.51 40.96
N GLY A 420 1.33 2.61 40.87
CA GLY A 420 1.27 1.33 41.62
C GLY A 420 0.61 0.17 40.87
N LEU A 421 0.53 0.25 39.54
CA LEU A 421 0.17 -0.88 38.69
C LEU A 421 1.37 -1.80 38.50
N SER A 422 1.14 -3.09 38.33
CA SER A 422 2.20 -4.07 38.18
C SER A 422 2.09 -4.91 36.92
N ALA A 423 3.23 -5.38 36.41
CA ALA A 423 3.31 -6.36 35.33
C ALA A 423 4.44 -7.34 35.59
N ASN A 424 4.30 -8.54 35.01
CA ASN A 424 5.27 -9.61 35.14
C ASN A 424 5.33 -10.42 33.85
N VAL A 425 6.43 -10.27 33.11
CA VAL A 425 6.70 -10.94 31.82
C VAL A 425 6.72 -12.46 31.98
N SER A 426 7.23 -13.00 33.09
CA SER A 426 7.30 -14.45 33.32
C SER A 426 5.90 -15.07 33.47
N THR A 427 5.05 -14.47 34.29
CA THR A 427 3.66 -14.95 34.52
C THR A 427 2.72 -14.57 33.38
N GLY A 428 3.04 -13.52 32.60
CA GLY A 428 2.16 -12.93 31.60
C GLY A 428 1.07 -12.02 32.17
N LYS A 429 1.02 -11.78 33.49
CA LYS A 429 0.00 -10.93 34.10
C LYS A 429 0.38 -9.46 34.09
N TYR A 430 -0.61 -8.58 33.91
CA TYR A 430 -0.46 -7.13 34.06
C TYR A 430 -1.75 -6.51 34.58
N GLU A 431 -1.61 -5.38 35.27
CA GLU A 431 -2.72 -4.59 35.78
C GLU A 431 -2.99 -3.37 34.90
N PHE A 432 -4.25 -3.04 34.61
CA PHE A 432 -4.58 -1.87 33.81
C PHE A 432 -5.84 -1.17 34.29
N MET A 433 -5.98 0.08 33.90
CA MET A 433 -7.16 0.91 34.14
C MET A 433 -7.67 1.50 32.82
N ASP A 434 -8.98 1.47 32.62
CA ASP A 434 -9.63 2.08 31.46
C ASP A 434 -11.05 2.55 31.80
N GLY A 435 -11.24 3.87 31.76
CA GLY A 435 -12.49 4.55 32.15
C GLY A 435 -12.79 4.50 33.65
N GLU A 436 -13.46 5.52 34.18
CA GLU A 436 -13.72 5.64 35.64
C GLU A 436 -14.50 4.46 36.23
N LYS A 437 -15.43 3.88 35.46
CA LYS A 437 -16.31 2.79 35.90
C LYS A 437 -15.91 1.40 35.37
N GLY A 438 -14.86 1.32 34.56
CA GLY A 438 -14.42 0.06 33.95
C GLY A 438 -15.46 -0.64 33.07
N THR A 439 -16.34 0.11 32.40
CA THR A 439 -17.44 -0.46 31.59
C THR A 439 -16.93 -1.32 30.44
N THR A 440 -15.90 -0.85 29.73
CA THR A 440 -15.30 -1.59 28.60
C THR A 440 -14.68 -2.92 29.06
N PRO A 441 -13.77 -2.97 30.06
CA PRO A 441 -13.24 -4.23 30.56
C PRO A 441 -14.30 -5.22 31.04
N LYS A 442 -15.34 -4.74 31.76
CA LYS A 442 -16.46 -5.58 32.23
C LYS A 442 -17.26 -6.20 31.07
N THR A 443 -17.48 -5.44 30.00
CA THR A 443 -18.21 -5.90 28.80
C THR A 443 -17.40 -6.95 28.05
N LEU A 444 -16.10 -6.70 27.84
CA LEU A 444 -15.19 -7.62 27.17
C LEU A 444 -14.95 -8.90 27.97
N TRP A 445 -14.88 -8.83 29.30
CA TRP A 445 -14.77 -10.01 30.16
C TRP A 445 -15.96 -10.97 29.98
N ARG A 446 -17.19 -10.44 29.98
CA ARG A 446 -18.40 -11.26 29.78
C ARG A 446 -18.37 -11.95 28.42
N ALA A 447 -18.07 -11.20 27.35
CA ALA A 447 -18.00 -11.73 26.00
C ALA A 447 -16.92 -12.80 25.83
N SER A 448 -15.75 -12.62 26.47
CA SER A 448 -14.64 -13.57 26.36
C SER A 448 -14.91 -14.91 27.05
N GLN A 449 -15.74 -14.95 28.10
CA GLN A 449 -16.09 -16.22 28.77
C GLN A 449 -16.79 -17.19 27.80
N HIS A 450 -17.77 -16.71 27.02
CA HIS A 450 -18.48 -17.53 26.03
C HIS A 450 -17.51 -18.13 24.98
N VAL A 451 -16.51 -17.36 24.55
CA VAL A 451 -15.50 -17.84 23.58
C VAL A 451 -14.57 -18.89 24.18
N VAL A 452 -14.13 -18.67 25.43
CA VAL A 452 -13.22 -19.58 26.15
C VAL A 452 -13.92 -20.89 26.54
N GLU A 453 -15.21 -20.85 26.88
CA GLU A 453 -16.01 -22.05 27.17
C GLU A 453 -16.22 -22.89 25.90
N ALA A 454 -16.56 -22.26 24.78
CA ALA A 454 -16.71 -22.94 23.50
C ALA A 454 -15.39 -23.56 22.98
N SER A 455 -14.24 -22.93 23.24
CA SER A 455 -12.94 -23.45 22.79
C SER A 455 -12.46 -24.67 23.58
N LYS A 456 -12.89 -24.84 24.84
CA LYS A 456 -12.59 -26.03 25.68
C LYS A 456 -13.35 -27.29 25.25
N GLY A 457 -14.49 -27.16 24.55
CA GLY A 457 -15.30 -28.30 24.08
C GLY A 457 -14.73 -29.07 22.87
N CYS A 458 -13.62 -28.62 22.28
CA CYS A 458 -13.01 -29.24 21.09
C CYS A 458 -11.84 -30.20 21.38
N SER A 459 -11.46 -30.44 22.63
CA SER A 459 -10.47 -31.46 22.98
C SER A 459 -11.15 -32.79 23.33
N HIS A 460 -10.80 -33.85 22.60
CA HIS A 460 -11.16 -35.26 22.80
C HIS A 460 -11.89 -35.60 24.11
N ASP A 461 -13.22 -35.77 24.05
CA ASP A 461 -13.96 -36.91 24.62
C ASP A 461 -15.45 -36.81 24.27
N PHE A 462 -15.99 -37.89 23.70
CA PHE A 462 -17.41 -38.02 23.36
C PHE A 462 -18.23 -38.27 24.65
N TYR A 463 -18.79 -37.21 25.25
CA TYR A 463 -20.03 -37.30 26.01
C TYR A 463 -20.88 -36.03 25.79
N LYS A 464 -22.11 -36.22 25.30
CA LYS A 464 -23.10 -35.16 25.09
C LYS A 464 -23.44 -34.48 26.43
N SER A 465 -22.86 -33.31 26.68
CA SER A 465 -23.39 -32.33 27.64
C SER A 465 -24.42 -31.47 26.91
N GLY A 466 -25.66 -31.44 27.41
CA GLY A 466 -26.80 -30.73 26.82
C GLY A 466 -26.78 -29.20 26.98
N ARG A 467 -25.61 -28.56 26.94
CA ARG A 467 -25.44 -27.11 27.17
C ARG A 467 -24.31 -26.44 26.37
N ALA A 468 -23.82 -27.06 25.29
CA ALA A 468 -22.87 -26.39 24.40
C ALA A 468 -23.62 -25.39 23.48
N GLU A 469 -23.41 -24.09 23.68
CA GLU A 469 -23.89 -23.03 22.80
C GLU A 469 -23.33 -23.22 21.38
N SER A 470 -24.13 -22.92 20.36
CA SER A 470 -23.73 -23.08 18.96
C SER A 470 -22.65 -22.05 18.57
N SER A 471 -21.78 -22.37 17.60
CA SER A 471 -20.72 -21.46 17.14
C SER A 471 -21.26 -20.10 16.63
N SER A 472 -22.49 -20.08 16.11
CA SER A 472 -23.19 -18.87 15.69
C SER A 472 -23.59 -17.97 16.87
N GLU A 473 -24.02 -18.54 17.99
CA GLU A 473 -24.40 -17.77 19.19
C GLU A 473 -23.17 -17.12 19.83
N VAL A 474 -22.05 -17.83 19.91
CA VAL A 474 -20.78 -17.30 20.44
C VAL A 474 -20.26 -16.13 19.58
N SER A 475 -20.27 -16.27 18.25
CA SER A 475 -19.88 -15.18 17.36
C SER A 475 -20.84 -13.99 17.43
N SER A 476 -22.15 -14.22 17.64
CA SER A 476 -23.12 -13.14 17.83
C SER A 476 -22.88 -12.36 19.13
N GLY A 477 -22.55 -13.05 20.24
CA GLY A 477 -22.27 -12.42 21.52
C GLY A 477 -21.00 -11.54 21.50
N VAL A 478 -19.96 -12.00 20.81
CA VAL A 478 -18.74 -11.20 20.58
C VAL A 478 -19.04 -9.97 19.72
N GLY A 479 -19.80 -10.14 18.64
CA GLY A 479 -20.21 -9.03 17.77
C GLY A 479 -20.96 -7.93 18.53
N VAL A 480 -21.92 -8.30 19.39
CA VAL A 480 -22.68 -7.34 20.21
C VAL A 480 -21.77 -6.60 21.20
N ALA A 481 -20.86 -7.31 21.87
CA ALA A 481 -19.95 -6.69 22.82
C ALA A 481 -18.99 -5.69 22.16
N VAL A 482 -18.41 -6.06 21.01
CA VAL A 482 -17.53 -5.17 20.24
C VAL A 482 -18.29 -3.95 19.75
N ALA A 483 -19.48 -4.13 19.16
CA ALA A 483 -20.32 -3.03 18.72
C ALA A 483 -20.70 -2.10 19.89
N SER A 484 -21.02 -2.64 21.07
CA SER A 484 -21.33 -1.85 22.27
C SER A 484 -20.13 -1.04 22.76
N VAL A 485 -18.92 -1.60 22.73
CA VAL A 485 -17.70 -0.88 23.13
C VAL A 485 -17.38 0.21 22.12
N LEU A 486 -17.44 -0.08 20.82
CA LEU A 486 -17.18 0.91 19.78
C LEU A 486 -18.22 2.03 19.79
N SER A 487 -19.49 1.73 20.07
CA SER A 487 -20.55 2.75 20.20
C SER A 487 -20.36 3.70 21.39
N SER A 488 -19.48 3.37 22.35
CA SER A 488 -19.11 4.31 23.42
C SER A 488 -18.09 5.36 22.98
N VAL A 489 -17.45 5.15 21.82
CA VAL A 489 -16.49 6.09 21.24
C VAL A 489 -17.25 7.19 20.52
N LYS A 490 -16.97 8.44 20.89
CA LYS A 490 -17.57 9.61 20.25
C LYS A 490 -17.35 9.56 18.73
N GLY A 491 -18.43 9.74 17.97
CA GLY A 491 -18.41 9.73 16.49
C GLY A 491 -18.69 8.37 15.86
N PHE A 492 -18.71 7.28 16.63
CA PHE A 492 -19.04 5.96 16.10
C PHE A 492 -20.56 5.81 15.92
N ASP A 493 -20.99 5.53 14.69
CA ASP A 493 -22.39 5.30 14.34
C ASP A 493 -22.54 3.91 13.71
N ILE A 494 -23.12 2.97 14.45
CA ILE A 494 -23.34 1.59 13.99
C ILE A 494 -24.33 1.50 12.82
N THR A 495 -25.15 2.53 12.58
CA THR A 495 -26.11 2.55 11.47
C THR A 495 -25.45 2.87 10.13
N ASN A 496 -24.20 3.35 10.15
CA ASN A 496 -23.40 3.56 8.96
C ASN A 496 -22.78 2.23 8.48
N ASP A 497 -22.96 1.88 7.20
CA ASP A 497 -22.46 0.63 6.62
C ASP A 497 -20.95 0.42 6.79
N ALA A 498 -20.14 1.48 6.70
CA ALA A 498 -18.69 1.38 6.88
C ALA A 498 -18.32 1.07 8.33
N CYS A 499 -19.01 1.70 9.29
CA CYS A 499 -18.84 1.43 10.72
C CYS A 499 -19.35 0.04 11.11
N ALA A 500 -20.47 -0.40 10.54
CA ALA A 500 -21.03 -1.74 10.76
C ALA A 500 -20.08 -2.83 10.26
N SER A 501 -19.59 -2.69 9.01
CA SER A 501 -18.58 -3.60 8.43
C SER A 501 -17.30 -3.61 9.27
N PHE A 502 -16.83 -2.43 9.67
CA PHE A 502 -15.64 -2.31 10.50
C PHE A 502 -15.80 -2.99 11.87
N ALA A 503 -16.94 -2.83 12.54
CA ALA A 503 -17.21 -3.51 13.80
C ALA A 503 -17.23 -5.03 13.64
N ALA A 504 -17.74 -5.54 12.51
CA ALA A 504 -17.71 -6.97 12.20
C ALA A 504 -16.27 -7.49 12.01
N ASP A 505 -15.43 -6.76 11.27
CA ASP A 505 -14.01 -7.11 11.07
C ASP A 505 -13.23 -7.10 12.39
N VAL A 506 -13.46 -6.08 13.24
CA VAL A 506 -12.89 -6.00 14.59
C VAL A 506 -13.36 -7.18 15.43
N ALA A 507 -14.64 -7.54 15.38
CA ALA A 507 -15.18 -8.66 16.14
C ALA A 507 -14.57 -10.00 15.72
N ALA A 508 -14.40 -10.23 14.42
CA ALA A 508 -13.76 -11.43 13.89
C ALA A 508 -12.30 -11.56 14.35
N LEU A 509 -11.52 -10.48 14.26
CA LEU A 509 -10.13 -10.45 14.74
C LEU A 509 -10.04 -10.56 16.26
N TYR A 510 -10.90 -9.88 17.00
CA TYR A 510 -10.96 -9.94 18.45
C TYR A 510 -11.28 -11.36 18.94
N GLN A 511 -12.26 -12.04 18.31
CA GLN A 511 -12.60 -13.44 18.62
C GLN A 511 -11.39 -14.36 18.45
N ARG A 512 -10.60 -14.18 17.37
CA ARG A 512 -9.35 -14.93 17.15
C ARG A 512 -8.33 -14.67 18.25
N LEU A 513 -8.18 -13.42 18.71
CA LEU A 513 -7.23 -13.03 19.74
C LEU A 513 -7.60 -13.54 21.14
N VAL A 514 -8.89 -13.65 21.48
CA VAL A 514 -9.33 -14.13 22.80
C VAL A 514 -9.48 -15.65 22.89
N CYS A 515 -9.63 -16.36 21.76
CA CYS A 515 -9.79 -17.82 21.78
C CYS A 515 -8.53 -18.58 22.22
N GLY A 516 -7.36 -17.92 22.26
CA GLY A 516 -6.08 -18.49 22.70
C GLY A 516 -5.40 -19.42 21.69
N LYS A 517 -5.97 -19.59 20.48
CA LYS A 517 -5.40 -20.45 19.42
C LYS A 517 -4.23 -19.80 18.67
N GLN A 518 -4.12 -18.49 18.69
CA GLN A 518 -3.05 -17.72 18.05
C GLN A 518 -2.62 -16.59 19.00
N THR A 519 -1.36 -16.19 18.95
CA THR A 519 -0.89 -14.97 19.61
C THR A 519 -1.31 -13.73 18.80
N ALA A 520 -1.23 -12.55 19.41
CA ALA A 520 -1.42 -11.30 18.70
C ALA A 520 -0.43 -11.18 17.54
N LEU A 521 0.85 -11.51 17.77
CA LEU A 521 1.87 -11.46 16.72
C LEU A 521 1.59 -12.44 15.57
N GLU A 522 1.20 -13.69 15.86
CA GLU A 522 0.80 -14.66 14.83
C GLU A 522 -0.44 -14.20 14.06
N THR A 523 -1.38 -13.54 14.74
CA THR A 523 -2.56 -12.95 14.10
C THR A 523 -2.15 -11.79 13.19
N LEU A 524 -1.16 -10.97 13.58
CA LEU A 524 -0.60 -9.94 12.71
C LEU A 524 0.08 -10.55 11.49
N ASP A 525 0.89 -11.59 11.65
CA ASP A 525 1.54 -12.27 10.53
C ASP A 525 0.50 -12.83 9.55
N ASP A 526 -0.62 -13.36 10.06
CA ASP A 526 -1.76 -13.75 9.21
C ASP A 526 -2.39 -12.55 8.51
N VAL A 527 -2.60 -11.44 9.19
CA VAL A 527 -3.14 -10.22 8.56
C VAL A 527 -2.16 -9.70 7.50
N LEU A 528 -0.86 -9.62 7.76
CA LEU A 528 0.15 -9.18 6.80
C LEU A 528 0.31 -10.15 5.63
N ARG A 529 0.19 -11.46 5.83
CA ARG A 529 0.18 -12.43 4.72
C ARG A 529 -1.09 -12.31 3.88
N ASN A 530 -2.23 -12.09 4.53
CA ASN A 530 -3.55 -12.19 3.91
C ASN A 530 -4.21 -10.84 3.60
N HIS A 531 -3.58 -9.69 3.86
CA HIS A 531 -4.19 -8.39 3.56
C HIS A 531 -4.29 -8.11 2.05
N HIS A 532 -3.51 -8.84 1.24
CA HIS A 532 -3.69 -8.95 -0.20
C HIS A 532 -4.63 -10.09 -0.60
N THR A 533 -4.88 -11.01 0.34
CA THR A 533 -5.75 -12.17 0.15
C THR A 533 -7.19 -11.74 0.32
N SER A 534 -7.81 -11.44 -0.82
CA SER A 534 -9.25 -11.24 -0.90
C SER A 534 -10.00 -12.46 -0.34
N GLU A 535 -11.26 -12.26 0.04
CA GLU A 535 -12.21 -13.28 0.52
C GLU A 535 -12.02 -14.68 -0.09
N TYR A 536 -12.01 -15.71 0.75
CA TYR A 536 -11.99 -17.12 0.32
C TYR A 536 -13.33 -17.50 -0.28
N LEU A 537 -13.29 -18.27 -1.36
CA LEU A 537 -14.48 -18.78 -2.01
C LEU A 537 -14.94 -20.02 -1.25
N SER A 538 -16.21 -20.05 -0.87
CA SER A 538 -16.79 -21.02 0.07
C SER A 538 -17.58 -22.11 -0.64
N THR A 539 -18.04 -21.85 -1.86
CA THR A 539 -18.83 -22.78 -2.66
C THR A 539 -18.31 -22.93 -4.07
N LYS A 540 -18.65 -24.05 -4.70
CA LYS A 540 -18.33 -24.33 -6.10
C LYS A 540 -18.93 -23.28 -7.04
N ASP A 541 -20.16 -22.84 -6.76
CA ASP A 541 -20.85 -21.82 -7.55
C ASP A 541 -20.19 -20.45 -7.42
N GLU A 542 -19.73 -20.08 -6.22
CA GLU A 542 -18.93 -18.87 -5.99
C GLU A 542 -17.62 -18.90 -6.79
N VAL A 543 -16.93 -20.05 -6.81
CA VAL A 543 -15.72 -20.24 -7.63
C VAL A 543 -16.05 -20.02 -9.10
N GLY A 544 -17.07 -20.69 -9.64
CA GLY A 544 -17.44 -20.54 -11.03
C GLY A 544 -17.86 -19.11 -11.39
N ALA A 545 -18.62 -18.44 -10.52
CA ALA A 545 -19.03 -17.06 -10.72
C ALA A 545 -17.84 -16.09 -10.72
N PHE A 546 -16.95 -16.22 -9.73
CA PHE A 546 -15.80 -15.32 -9.61
C PHE A 546 -14.76 -15.56 -10.72
N VAL A 547 -14.53 -16.80 -11.15
CA VAL A 547 -13.65 -17.06 -12.31
C VAL A 547 -14.19 -16.37 -13.56
N ARG A 548 -15.51 -16.44 -13.83
CA ARG A 548 -16.13 -15.74 -14.97
C ARG A 548 -15.95 -14.22 -14.87
N GLU A 549 -16.20 -13.66 -13.69
CA GLU A 549 -16.00 -12.23 -13.42
C GLU A 549 -14.53 -11.83 -13.66
N ALA A 550 -13.59 -12.54 -13.06
CA ALA A 550 -12.16 -12.22 -13.15
C ALA A 550 -11.61 -12.42 -14.58
N VAL A 551 -12.10 -13.43 -15.32
CA VAL A 551 -11.78 -13.62 -16.75
C VAL A 551 -12.33 -12.46 -17.57
N SER A 552 -13.47 -11.85 -17.22
CA SER A 552 -13.99 -10.70 -17.95
C SER A 552 -13.16 -9.42 -17.71
N SER A 553 -12.57 -9.27 -16.53
CA SER A 553 -11.89 -8.03 -16.11
C SER A 553 -10.37 -8.05 -16.26
N VAL A 554 -9.73 -9.23 -16.39
CA VAL A 554 -8.26 -9.33 -16.47
C VAL A 554 -7.72 -8.56 -17.68
N GLN A 555 -6.65 -7.78 -17.51
CA GLN A 555 -6.00 -7.11 -18.63
C GLN A 555 -5.11 -8.09 -19.42
N ILE A 556 -5.15 -7.96 -20.75
CA ILE A 556 -4.47 -8.85 -21.67
C ILE A 556 -3.15 -8.25 -22.17
N ILE A 557 -2.14 -9.10 -22.34
CA ILE A 557 -1.00 -8.82 -23.21
C ILE A 557 -1.15 -9.65 -24.48
N ASP A 558 -1.42 -8.98 -25.59
CA ASP A 558 -1.50 -9.65 -26.89
C ASP A 558 -0.10 -9.74 -27.49
N MET A 559 0.58 -10.82 -27.15
CA MET A 559 2.00 -10.94 -27.43
C MET A 559 2.32 -11.15 -28.91
N HIS A 560 1.35 -11.24 -29.83
CA HIS A 560 1.67 -11.36 -31.26
C HIS A 560 0.51 -10.92 -32.17
N THR A 561 0.77 -9.90 -32.98
CA THR A 561 -0.15 -9.31 -33.95
C THR A 561 0.58 -8.87 -35.22
N HIS A 562 -0.19 -8.54 -36.25
CA HIS A 562 0.25 -7.88 -37.49
C HIS A 562 -0.27 -6.44 -37.57
N LEU A 563 -0.51 -5.81 -36.42
CA LEU A 563 -1.04 -4.45 -36.34
C LEU A 563 0.09 -3.42 -36.34
N PHE A 564 -0.28 -2.19 -36.70
CA PHE A 564 0.59 -1.01 -36.64
C PHE A 564 -0.19 0.18 -36.07
N PRO A 565 0.46 1.14 -35.41
CA PRO A 565 -0.20 2.35 -34.92
C PRO A 565 -0.59 3.29 -36.09
N PRO A 566 -1.49 4.27 -35.86
CA PRO A 566 -1.92 5.20 -36.90
C PRO A 566 -0.78 5.98 -37.57
N SER A 567 0.32 6.21 -36.86
CA SER A 567 1.54 6.83 -37.39
C SER A 567 2.18 6.08 -38.56
N HIS A 568 1.84 4.80 -38.78
CA HIS A 568 2.35 3.97 -39.89
C HIS A 568 1.41 3.98 -41.11
N GLY A 569 0.39 4.85 -41.11
CA GLY A 569 -0.46 5.10 -42.28
C GLY A 569 -1.13 3.85 -42.81
N LYS A 570 -0.88 3.50 -44.08
CA LYS A 570 -1.54 2.39 -44.79
C LYS A 570 -1.23 1.01 -44.21
N LEU A 571 -0.18 0.88 -43.38
CA LEU A 571 0.14 -0.38 -42.71
C LEU A 571 -0.86 -0.69 -41.57
N MET A 572 -1.54 0.32 -41.03
CA MET A 572 -2.63 0.11 -40.08
C MET A 572 -3.92 -0.23 -40.86
N LEU A 573 -4.26 -1.51 -40.92
CA LEU A 573 -5.55 -1.95 -41.46
C LEU A 573 -6.62 -1.88 -40.38
N TRP A 574 -7.75 -1.24 -40.68
CA TRP A 574 -8.89 -1.12 -39.77
C TRP A 574 -10.19 -0.82 -40.52
N GLY A 575 -11.31 -1.04 -39.86
CA GLY A 575 -12.66 -0.79 -40.35
C GLY A 575 -13.31 -1.97 -41.08
N ILE A 576 -14.60 -1.82 -41.36
CA ILE A 576 -15.45 -2.91 -41.84
C ILE A 576 -15.00 -3.51 -43.18
N ASN A 577 -14.45 -2.72 -44.10
CA ASN A 577 -14.01 -3.23 -45.39
C ASN A 577 -12.76 -4.11 -45.25
N GLU A 578 -11.83 -3.73 -44.36
CA GLU A 578 -10.66 -4.56 -44.05
C GLU A 578 -11.06 -5.83 -43.30
N LEU A 579 -12.02 -5.73 -42.36
CA LEU A 579 -12.58 -6.91 -41.69
C LEU A 579 -13.19 -7.91 -42.68
N LEU A 580 -14.05 -7.45 -43.59
CA LEU A 580 -14.74 -8.31 -44.55
C LEU A 580 -13.83 -8.87 -45.63
N THR A 581 -12.70 -8.21 -45.92
CA THR A 581 -11.73 -8.69 -46.91
C THR A 581 -10.50 -9.33 -46.28
N TYR A 582 -10.58 -9.65 -44.99
CA TYR A 582 -9.61 -10.48 -44.31
C TYR A 582 -9.52 -11.85 -45.00
N HIS A 583 -8.30 -12.34 -45.20
CA HIS A 583 -8.02 -13.53 -46.02
C HIS A 583 -8.78 -14.80 -45.61
N TYR A 584 -9.23 -14.95 -44.36
CA TYR A 584 -10.11 -16.06 -43.97
C TYR A 584 -11.48 -15.97 -44.66
N LEU A 585 -12.10 -14.78 -44.65
CA LEU A 585 -13.38 -14.55 -45.30
C LEU A 585 -13.25 -14.59 -46.82
N VAL A 586 -12.10 -14.17 -47.37
CA VAL A 586 -11.81 -14.35 -48.79
C VAL A 586 -11.74 -15.83 -49.16
N ALA A 587 -11.08 -16.66 -48.36
CA ALA A 587 -11.04 -18.11 -48.58
C ALA A 587 -12.45 -18.73 -48.53
N GLU A 588 -13.25 -18.39 -47.51
CA GLU A 588 -14.64 -18.86 -47.36
C GLU A 588 -15.55 -18.38 -48.50
N PHE A 589 -15.38 -17.13 -48.95
CA PHE A 589 -16.08 -16.57 -50.09
C PHE A 589 -15.73 -17.34 -51.37
N LEU A 590 -14.45 -17.49 -51.70
CA LEU A 590 -14.00 -18.16 -52.92
C LEU A 590 -14.34 -19.65 -52.96
N GLN A 591 -14.51 -20.29 -51.80
CA GLN A 591 -14.97 -21.67 -51.72
C GLN A 591 -16.43 -21.83 -52.19
N THR A 592 -17.24 -20.79 -52.06
CA THR A 592 -18.70 -20.90 -52.21
C THR A 592 -19.28 -19.99 -53.29
N ALA A 593 -18.55 -18.96 -53.70
CA ALA A 593 -18.96 -18.00 -54.70
C ALA A 593 -18.71 -18.50 -56.12
N PRO A 594 -19.59 -18.20 -57.08
CA PRO A 594 -19.38 -18.50 -58.50
C PRO A 594 -18.41 -17.51 -59.17
N MET A 595 -17.47 -16.93 -58.41
CA MET A 595 -16.54 -15.90 -58.86
C MET A 595 -15.11 -16.43 -58.79
N GLN A 596 -14.30 -16.15 -59.82
CA GLN A 596 -12.88 -16.52 -59.81
C GLN A 596 -12.04 -15.51 -59.02
N VAL A 597 -10.92 -15.97 -58.46
CA VAL A 597 -10.05 -15.11 -57.63
C VAL A 597 -9.47 -13.92 -58.40
N GLU A 598 -9.19 -14.08 -59.69
CA GLU A 598 -8.68 -13.02 -60.55
C GLU A 598 -9.73 -11.91 -60.74
N GLU A 599 -11.01 -12.28 -60.89
CA GLU A 599 -12.13 -11.34 -60.97
C GLU A 599 -12.33 -10.60 -59.64
N PHE A 600 -12.32 -11.34 -58.52
CA PHE A 600 -12.40 -10.76 -57.19
C PHE A 600 -11.28 -9.76 -56.90
N ASN A 601 -10.04 -10.08 -57.31
CA ASN A 601 -8.88 -9.22 -57.13
C ASN A 601 -8.91 -7.95 -57.99
N SER A 602 -9.69 -7.93 -59.06
CA SER A 602 -9.90 -6.72 -59.88
C SER A 602 -10.88 -5.71 -59.26
N CYS A 603 -11.68 -6.14 -58.28
CA CYS A 603 -12.63 -5.29 -57.58
C CYS A 603 -11.94 -4.34 -56.59
N THR A 604 -12.51 -3.16 -56.37
CA THR A 604 -12.07 -2.27 -55.29
C THR A 604 -12.33 -2.92 -53.93
N LYS A 605 -11.63 -2.46 -52.89
CA LYS A 605 -11.79 -2.96 -51.51
C LYS A 605 -13.23 -2.86 -51.00
N GLU A 606 -13.93 -1.78 -51.34
CA GLU A 606 -15.34 -1.55 -50.98
C GLU A 606 -16.28 -2.52 -51.72
N GLN A 607 -16.00 -2.81 -53.01
CA GLN A 607 -16.73 -3.80 -53.78
C GLN A 607 -16.50 -5.23 -53.27
N GLN A 608 -15.25 -5.59 -52.96
CA GLN A 608 -14.89 -6.87 -52.35
C GLN A 608 -15.66 -7.08 -51.03
N ALA A 609 -15.66 -6.08 -50.16
CA ALA A 609 -16.39 -6.13 -48.90
C ALA A 609 -17.91 -6.32 -49.11
N GLY A 610 -18.49 -5.62 -50.10
CA GLY A 610 -19.90 -5.79 -50.46
C GLY A 610 -20.23 -7.21 -50.95
N LEU A 611 -19.38 -7.79 -51.79
CA LEU A 611 -19.53 -9.16 -52.28
C LEU A 611 -19.45 -10.18 -51.14
N VAL A 612 -18.46 -10.05 -50.25
CA VAL A 612 -18.32 -10.93 -49.10
C VAL A 612 -19.50 -10.80 -48.14
N TRP A 613 -19.93 -9.57 -47.83
CA TRP A 613 -21.10 -9.33 -46.99
C TRP A 613 -22.36 -9.99 -47.55
N GLN A 614 -22.65 -9.73 -48.82
CA GLN A 614 -23.82 -10.32 -49.47
C GLN A 614 -23.75 -11.86 -49.41
N HIS A 615 -22.61 -12.45 -49.77
CA HIS A 615 -22.53 -13.89 -49.95
C HIS A 615 -22.41 -14.70 -48.65
N LEU A 616 -21.70 -14.18 -47.65
CA LEU A 616 -21.43 -14.91 -46.39
C LEU A 616 -22.35 -14.49 -45.23
N PHE A 617 -22.98 -13.31 -45.28
CA PHE A 617 -23.82 -12.79 -44.20
C PHE A 617 -25.30 -12.64 -44.58
N VAL A 618 -25.61 -12.42 -45.86
CA VAL A 618 -27.00 -12.23 -46.33
C VAL A 618 -27.54 -13.51 -46.95
N ASP A 619 -26.84 -14.04 -47.95
CA ASP A 619 -27.23 -15.25 -48.70
C ASP A 619 -27.05 -16.53 -47.88
N ARG A 620 -26.16 -16.48 -46.89
CA ARG A 620 -25.90 -17.56 -45.93
C ARG A 620 -25.90 -17.03 -44.51
N SER A 621 -26.18 -17.91 -43.56
CA SER A 621 -26.04 -17.57 -42.15
C SER A 621 -24.55 -17.49 -41.79
N PRO A 622 -24.09 -16.38 -41.18
CA PRO A 622 -22.67 -16.13 -40.86
C PRO A 622 -22.20 -16.92 -39.62
N VAL A 623 -22.24 -18.25 -39.70
CA VAL A 623 -21.96 -19.16 -38.56
C VAL A 623 -20.47 -19.50 -38.38
N SER A 624 -19.64 -19.28 -39.39
CA SER A 624 -18.19 -19.52 -39.28
C SER A 624 -17.58 -18.58 -38.25
N GLU A 625 -16.48 -18.99 -37.62
CA GLU A 625 -15.82 -18.19 -36.57
C GLU A 625 -15.35 -16.83 -37.09
N ALA A 626 -14.88 -16.75 -38.34
CA ALA A 626 -14.48 -15.48 -38.96
C ALA A 626 -15.69 -14.56 -39.22
N CYS A 627 -16.82 -15.10 -39.72
CA CYS A 627 -18.03 -14.31 -39.93
C CYS A 627 -18.66 -13.85 -38.61
N ARG A 628 -18.78 -14.77 -37.63
CA ARG A 628 -19.23 -14.46 -36.28
C ARG A 628 -18.37 -13.36 -35.65
N GLY A 629 -17.05 -13.42 -35.87
CA GLY A 629 -16.12 -12.41 -35.40
C GLY A 629 -16.47 -11.00 -35.85
N VAL A 630 -16.80 -10.81 -37.13
CA VAL A 630 -17.26 -9.50 -37.65
C VAL A 630 -18.52 -9.04 -36.94
N LEU A 631 -19.50 -9.92 -36.72
CA LEU A 631 -20.75 -9.56 -36.02
C LEU A 631 -20.51 -9.20 -34.55
N THR A 632 -19.68 -9.97 -33.83
CA THR A 632 -19.31 -9.67 -32.44
C THR A 632 -18.62 -8.31 -32.34
N THR A 633 -17.71 -7.99 -33.26
CA THR A 633 -17.08 -6.68 -33.30
C THR A 633 -18.12 -5.56 -33.50
N LEU A 634 -19.05 -5.71 -34.45
CA LEU A 634 -20.08 -4.70 -34.69
C LEU A 634 -21.05 -4.54 -33.51
N HIS A 635 -21.40 -5.64 -32.84
CA HIS A 635 -22.22 -5.63 -31.63
C HIS A 635 -21.55 -4.84 -30.51
N LEU A 636 -20.28 -5.13 -30.20
CA LEU A 636 -19.54 -4.45 -29.14
C LEU A 636 -19.21 -2.99 -29.45
N LEU A 637 -19.28 -2.58 -30.73
CA LEU A 637 -19.23 -1.18 -31.16
C LEU A 637 -20.60 -0.48 -31.11
N GLY A 638 -21.68 -1.18 -30.71
CA GLY A 638 -23.03 -0.62 -30.58
C GLY A 638 -23.80 -0.50 -31.91
N LEU A 639 -23.41 -1.26 -32.93
CA LEU A 639 -23.99 -1.17 -34.28
C LEU A 639 -25.09 -2.20 -34.57
N ASP A 640 -25.66 -2.83 -33.54
CA ASP A 640 -26.69 -3.87 -33.65
C ASP A 640 -27.88 -3.48 -34.52
N HIS A 641 -28.34 -2.24 -34.38
CA HIS A 641 -29.46 -1.70 -35.15
C HIS A 641 -29.16 -1.60 -36.66
N LEU A 642 -27.88 -1.48 -37.06
CA LEU A 642 -27.45 -1.52 -38.45
C LEU A 642 -27.32 -2.97 -38.94
N VAL A 643 -26.74 -3.84 -38.10
CA VAL A 643 -26.58 -5.27 -38.38
C VAL A 643 -27.93 -5.96 -38.56
N ALA A 644 -28.92 -5.67 -37.72
CA ALA A 644 -30.27 -6.21 -37.80
C ALA A 644 -30.95 -5.89 -39.14
N ARG A 645 -30.64 -4.73 -39.72
CA ARG A 645 -31.11 -4.29 -41.06
C ARG A 645 -30.19 -4.73 -42.19
N ARG A 646 -29.06 -5.38 -41.88
CA ARG A 646 -27.98 -5.76 -42.80
C ARG A 646 -27.43 -4.57 -43.62
N ASP A 647 -27.46 -3.37 -43.04
CA ASP A 647 -27.13 -2.11 -43.72
C ASP A 647 -25.62 -1.84 -43.72
N LEU A 648 -24.90 -2.50 -44.64
CA LEU A 648 -23.45 -2.33 -44.79
C LEU A 648 -23.07 -0.88 -45.12
N SER A 649 -23.90 -0.16 -45.89
CA SER A 649 -23.59 1.22 -46.29
C SER A 649 -23.59 2.16 -45.07
N ALA A 650 -24.56 2.01 -44.17
CA ALA A 650 -24.57 2.76 -42.91
C ALA A 650 -23.37 2.40 -42.01
N ILE A 651 -22.99 1.13 -41.94
CA ILE A 651 -21.82 0.68 -41.18
C ILE A 651 -20.54 1.31 -41.74
N GLN A 652 -20.36 1.27 -43.07
CA GLN A 652 -19.22 1.91 -43.73
C GLN A 652 -19.17 3.42 -43.47
N LYS A 653 -20.33 4.10 -43.49
CA LYS A 653 -20.41 5.52 -43.12
C LYS A 653 -19.98 5.73 -41.67
N TRP A 654 -20.44 4.92 -40.73
CA TRP A 654 -20.05 5.03 -39.32
C TRP A 654 -18.52 4.93 -39.14
N PHE A 655 -17.89 3.94 -39.78
CA PHE A 655 -16.42 3.79 -39.76
C PHE A 655 -15.68 4.99 -40.35
N LYS A 656 -16.18 5.57 -41.45
CA LYS A 656 -15.60 6.76 -42.09
C LYS A 656 -15.61 8.02 -41.19
N HIS A 657 -16.44 8.06 -40.15
CA HIS A 657 -16.51 9.19 -39.21
C HIS A 657 -15.60 9.05 -37.99
N GLN A 658 -14.92 7.92 -37.80
CA GLN A 658 -14.06 7.70 -36.65
C GLN A 658 -12.69 8.36 -36.84
N ASP A 659 -12.12 8.91 -35.76
CA ASP A 659 -10.71 9.30 -35.71
C ASP A 659 -9.83 8.07 -35.43
N ALA A 660 -8.71 7.93 -36.13
CA ALA A 660 -7.89 6.72 -36.06
C ALA A 660 -7.21 6.53 -34.69
N GLU A 661 -6.78 7.62 -34.03
CA GLU A 661 -6.12 7.54 -32.71
C GLU A 661 -7.16 7.24 -31.62
N GLU A 662 -8.31 7.93 -31.63
CA GLU A 662 -9.41 7.65 -30.70
C GLU A 662 -10.00 6.24 -30.90
N TYR A 663 -9.99 5.75 -32.15
CA TYR A 663 -10.48 4.41 -32.46
C TYR A 663 -9.56 3.31 -31.93
N VAL A 664 -8.23 3.50 -31.97
CA VAL A 664 -7.27 2.59 -31.32
C VAL A 664 -7.57 2.48 -29.82
N ASP A 665 -7.75 3.62 -29.14
CA ASP A 665 -8.12 3.64 -27.72
C ASP A 665 -9.41 2.86 -27.46
N THR A 666 -10.42 3.03 -28.32
CA THR A 666 -11.70 2.32 -28.22
C THR A 666 -11.54 0.82 -28.38
N VAL A 667 -10.81 0.37 -29.40
CA VAL A 667 -10.57 -1.06 -29.65
C VAL A 667 -9.79 -1.70 -28.50
N PHE A 668 -8.72 -1.07 -28.02
CA PHE A 668 -7.92 -1.59 -26.91
C PHE A 668 -8.73 -1.68 -25.62
N ARG A 669 -9.58 -0.68 -25.34
CA ARG A 669 -10.48 -0.67 -24.19
C ARG A 669 -11.53 -1.78 -24.28
N LEU A 670 -12.18 -1.95 -25.44
CA LEU A 670 -13.21 -2.98 -25.63
C LEU A 670 -12.62 -4.40 -25.56
N ALA A 671 -11.42 -4.61 -26.10
CA ALA A 671 -10.75 -5.89 -26.03
C ALA A 671 -10.07 -6.14 -24.65
N GLY A 672 -9.86 -5.10 -23.85
CA GLY A 672 -9.25 -5.17 -22.52
C GLY A 672 -7.74 -5.41 -22.54
N LEU A 673 -7.03 -4.77 -23.47
CA LEU A 673 -5.58 -4.93 -23.66
C LEU A 673 -4.77 -3.89 -22.90
N LYS A 674 -3.65 -4.34 -22.33
CA LYS A 674 -2.55 -3.50 -21.83
C LYS A 674 -1.68 -3.02 -22.99
N TYR A 675 -1.24 -3.95 -23.84
CA TYR A 675 -0.52 -3.68 -25.08
C TYR A 675 -0.59 -4.90 -26.03
N ALA A 676 -0.26 -4.66 -27.29
CA ALA A 676 -0.09 -5.65 -28.35
C ALA A 676 1.33 -5.58 -28.91
N VAL A 677 1.89 -6.72 -29.29
CA VAL A 677 3.21 -6.80 -29.95
C VAL A 677 3.00 -6.94 -31.46
N MET A 678 3.58 -6.00 -32.22
CA MET A 678 3.56 -5.96 -33.69
C MET A 678 4.50 -7.01 -34.27
N THR A 679 4.41 -7.21 -35.59
CA THR A 679 5.35 -8.02 -36.36
C THR A 679 6.02 -7.13 -37.38
N ASN A 680 7.28 -6.77 -37.14
CA ASN A 680 7.99 -5.77 -37.93
C ASN A 680 9.01 -6.38 -38.87
N ILE A 681 8.89 -6.11 -40.17
CA ILE A 681 9.65 -6.74 -41.24
C ILE A 681 10.67 -5.74 -41.81
N PRO A 682 11.92 -5.75 -41.32
CA PRO A 682 12.94 -4.81 -41.76
C PRO A 682 13.38 -5.01 -43.22
N PHE A 683 13.07 -6.18 -43.78
CA PHE A 683 13.40 -6.57 -45.15
C PHE A 683 12.37 -6.09 -46.17
N GLU A 684 11.20 -5.61 -45.72
CA GLU A 684 10.17 -5.06 -46.61
C GLU A 684 10.41 -3.55 -46.81
N PRO A 685 10.69 -3.09 -48.06
CA PRO A 685 11.06 -1.71 -48.30
C PRO A 685 9.98 -0.68 -47.90
N GLU A 686 8.70 -1.04 -48.00
CA GLU A 686 7.61 -0.15 -47.59
C GLU A 686 7.60 0.04 -46.07
N GLU A 687 7.68 -1.05 -45.30
CA GLU A 687 7.71 -0.96 -43.83
C GLU A 687 9.00 -0.30 -43.33
N ALA A 688 10.16 -0.68 -43.89
CA ALA A 688 11.46 -0.16 -43.48
C ALA A 688 11.54 1.39 -43.54
N ARG A 689 10.80 2.03 -44.46
CA ARG A 689 10.72 3.50 -44.57
C ARG A 689 10.03 4.16 -43.38
N HIS A 690 9.11 3.48 -42.71
CA HIS A 690 8.47 4.00 -41.50
C HIS A 690 9.41 3.99 -40.30
N TRP A 691 10.47 3.18 -40.35
CA TRP A 691 11.51 3.12 -39.33
C TRP A 691 12.74 4.00 -39.63
N LEU A 692 12.97 4.32 -40.91
CA LEU A 692 14.13 5.08 -41.39
C LEU A 692 13.68 6.39 -42.05
N VAL A 693 13.63 7.50 -41.30
CA VAL A 693 13.27 8.82 -41.86
C VAL A 693 14.28 9.29 -42.91
N ASN A 694 15.57 8.98 -42.73
CA ASN A 694 16.61 9.15 -43.74
C ASN A 694 17.69 8.04 -43.60
N PRO A 695 17.78 7.11 -44.57
CA PRO A 695 18.71 5.98 -44.55
C PRO A 695 20.19 6.37 -44.36
N ALA A 696 20.57 7.59 -44.74
CA ALA A 696 21.95 8.07 -44.67
C ALA A 696 22.37 8.62 -43.30
N THR A 697 21.44 8.88 -42.37
CA THR A 697 21.73 9.67 -41.15
C THR A 697 21.51 8.94 -39.83
N SER A 698 21.02 7.69 -39.84
CA SER A 698 20.70 6.93 -38.60
C SER A 698 19.83 7.70 -37.60
N THR A 699 18.89 8.51 -38.10
CA THR A 699 17.95 9.28 -37.26
C THR A 699 16.93 8.32 -36.62
N PRO A 700 16.56 8.51 -35.34
CA PRO A 700 15.58 7.67 -34.67
C PRO A 700 14.21 7.71 -35.38
N PRO A 701 13.40 6.64 -35.27
CA PRO A 701 12.11 6.54 -35.95
C PRO A 701 11.15 7.67 -35.50
N PRO A 702 10.11 7.99 -36.29
CA PRO A 702 9.07 8.93 -35.89
C PRO A 702 8.58 8.59 -34.48
N ALA A 703 8.45 9.59 -33.59
CA ALA A 703 8.00 9.34 -32.23
C ALA A 703 6.60 8.72 -32.27
N TRP A 704 6.48 7.47 -31.83
CA TRP A 704 5.21 6.76 -31.71
C TRP A 704 5.10 6.14 -30.32
N SER A 705 3.88 6.11 -29.79
CA SER A 705 3.64 5.70 -28.41
C SER A 705 3.77 4.18 -28.26
N ARG A 706 4.78 3.74 -27.48
CA ARG A 706 4.92 2.33 -27.07
C ARG A 706 3.91 1.89 -26.01
N LYS A 707 2.94 2.75 -25.65
CA LYS A 707 1.88 2.44 -24.69
C LYS A 707 1.09 1.20 -25.11
N TYR A 708 0.65 1.18 -26.37
CA TYR A 708 -0.22 0.11 -26.90
C TYR A 708 0.46 -0.84 -27.86
N PHE A 709 1.44 -0.36 -28.64
CA PHE A 709 2.14 -1.20 -29.59
C PHE A 709 3.57 -1.40 -29.12
N ARG A 710 4.06 -2.63 -29.17
CA ARG A 710 5.48 -2.95 -28.96
C ARG A 710 6.00 -3.65 -30.20
N SER A 711 7.28 -3.55 -30.49
CA SER A 711 7.84 -4.11 -31.72
C SER A 711 8.34 -5.54 -31.51
N ALA A 712 8.33 -6.33 -32.58
CA ALA A 712 9.09 -7.58 -32.67
C ALA A 712 9.75 -7.67 -34.04
N LEU A 713 11.00 -8.11 -34.07
CA LEU A 713 11.80 -8.12 -35.29
C LEU A 713 11.60 -9.43 -36.06
N ARG A 714 10.84 -9.39 -37.16
CA ARG A 714 10.61 -10.56 -38.02
C ARG A 714 11.84 -10.84 -38.89
N VAL A 715 12.30 -12.09 -38.85
CA VAL A 715 13.53 -12.58 -39.49
C VAL A 715 13.32 -13.88 -40.27
N ASP A 716 12.11 -14.11 -40.81
CA ASP A 716 11.80 -15.27 -41.67
C ASP A 716 12.85 -15.45 -42.78
N GLN A 717 13.29 -14.36 -43.39
CA GLN A 717 14.31 -14.31 -44.44
C GLN A 717 15.63 -14.98 -44.01
N ALA A 718 16.02 -14.84 -42.74
CA ALA A 718 17.23 -15.46 -42.21
C ALA A 718 17.11 -16.98 -42.14
N LEU A 719 15.95 -17.51 -41.71
CA LEU A 719 15.72 -18.97 -41.69
C LEU A 719 15.53 -19.55 -43.09
N LEU A 720 15.00 -18.75 -44.04
CA LEU A 720 14.87 -19.14 -45.45
C LEU A 720 16.20 -19.13 -46.20
N GLY A 721 17.20 -18.38 -45.73
CA GLY A 721 18.40 -18.07 -46.52
C GLY A 721 18.08 -17.18 -47.72
N ASP A 722 17.08 -16.31 -47.59
CA ASP A 722 16.56 -15.47 -48.67
C ASP A 722 17.43 -14.23 -48.88
N TRP A 723 18.57 -14.43 -49.55
CA TRP A 723 19.48 -13.33 -49.89
C TRP A 723 18.89 -12.31 -50.85
N ALA A 724 17.86 -12.66 -51.63
CA ALA A 724 17.18 -11.71 -52.50
C ALA A 724 16.48 -10.60 -51.69
N SER A 725 15.98 -10.93 -50.50
CA SER A 725 15.42 -9.95 -49.56
C SER A 725 16.47 -9.33 -48.63
N ILE A 726 17.50 -10.09 -48.22
CA ILE A 726 18.53 -9.61 -47.27
C ILE A 726 19.52 -8.64 -47.92
N SER A 727 20.01 -8.93 -49.13
CA SER A 727 21.05 -8.12 -49.80
C SER A 727 20.64 -6.66 -50.00
N PRO A 728 19.41 -6.32 -50.47
CA PRO A 728 18.98 -4.94 -50.58
C PRO A 728 19.03 -4.18 -49.25
N THR A 729 18.67 -4.83 -48.13
CA THR A 729 18.72 -4.19 -46.80
C THR A 729 20.17 -4.00 -46.34
N LEU A 730 21.08 -4.92 -46.66
CA LEU A 730 22.52 -4.74 -46.39
C LEU A 730 23.10 -3.55 -47.17
N ASP A 731 22.69 -3.40 -48.43
CA ASP A 731 23.15 -2.31 -49.31
C ASP A 731 22.74 -0.94 -48.77
N VAL A 732 21.51 -0.82 -48.22
CA VAL A 732 21.01 0.41 -47.57
C VAL A 732 21.96 0.86 -46.46
N PHE A 733 22.52 -0.07 -45.69
CA PHE A 733 23.47 0.23 -44.60
C PHE A 733 24.95 0.10 -45.01
N LYS A 734 25.24 -0.16 -46.29
CA LYS A 734 26.59 -0.37 -46.84
C LYS A 734 27.36 -1.50 -46.12
N LEU A 735 26.66 -2.58 -45.80
CA LEU A 735 27.21 -3.75 -45.09
C LEU A 735 27.62 -4.86 -46.07
N PRO A 736 28.65 -5.68 -45.76
CA PRO A 736 29.07 -6.77 -46.63
C PRO A 736 28.04 -7.89 -46.68
N HIS A 737 27.95 -8.60 -47.81
CA HIS A 737 27.04 -9.76 -48.00
C HIS A 737 27.63 -11.03 -47.36
N THR A 738 27.82 -10.99 -46.04
CA THR A 738 28.44 -12.05 -45.24
C THR A 738 27.67 -12.26 -43.93
N LEU A 739 27.97 -13.35 -43.21
CA LEU A 739 27.40 -13.59 -41.86
C LEU A 739 27.62 -12.39 -40.92
N ALA A 740 28.82 -11.79 -40.96
CA ALA A 740 29.14 -10.61 -40.16
C ALA A 740 28.31 -9.38 -40.56
N GLY A 741 28.06 -9.19 -41.86
CA GLY A 741 27.19 -8.12 -42.33
C GLY A 741 25.74 -8.29 -41.90
N VAL A 742 25.19 -9.51 -42.00
CA VAL A 742 23.83 -9.81 -41.50
C VAL A 742 23.74 -9.59 -40.00
N ARG A 743 24.77 -9.98 -39.22
CA ARG A 743 24.81 -9.70 -37.79
C ARG A 743 24.73 -8.21 -37.48
N LEU A 744 25.57 -7.40 -38.12
CA LEU A 744 25.58 -5.94 -37.96
C LEU A 744 24.24 -5.30 -38.39
N LEU A 745 23.61 -5.85 -39.42
CA LEU A 745 22.29 -5.42 -39.87
C LEU A 745 21.23 -5.64 -38.78
N LEU A 746 21.19 -6.82 -38.18
CA LEU A 746 20.25 -7.13 -37.10
C LEU A 746 20.52 -6.28 -35.85
N GLU A 747 21.78 -6.04 -35.50
CA GLU A 747 22.15 -5.13 -34.40
C GLU A 747 21.60 -3.71 -34.62
N LYS A 748 21.72 -3.16 -35.84
CA LYS A 748 21.13 -1.87 -36.19
C LYS A 748 19.61 -1.87 -36.02
N TRP A 749 18.93 -2.92 -36.47
CA TRP A 749 17.47 -3.01 -36.32
C TRP A 749 17.02 -3.18 -34.87
N ILE A 750 17.81 -3.86 -34.04
CA ILE A 750 17.56 -3.92 -32.59
C ILE A 750 17.62 -2.52 -31.98
N ASP A 751 18.62 -1.72 -32.34
CA ASP A 751 18.77 -0.35 -31.83
C ASP A 751 17.63 0.57 -32.29
N ILE A 752 17.18 0.42 -33.54
CA ILE A 752 16.09 1.20 -34.13
C ILE A 752 14.73 0.81 -33.55
N MET A 753 14.38 -0.47 -33.59
CA MET A 753 13.03 -0.94 -33.26
C MET A 753 12.85 -1.18 -31.77
N LYS A 754 13.92 -1.47 -31.01
CA LYS A 754 13.87 -1.96 -29.63
C LYS A 754 12.84 -3.11 -29.48
N PRO A 755 13.03 -4.22 -30.22
CA PRO A 755 12.06 -5.31 -30.25
C PRO A 755 11.99 -6.03 -28.92
N GLU A 756 10.82 -6.60 -28.60
CA GLU A 756 10.64 -7.48 -27.44
C GLU A 756 11.27 -8.86 -27.70
N TYR A 757 11.23 -9.34 -28.95
CA TYR A 757 11.83 -10.60 -29.40
C TYR A 757 12.11 -10.59 -30.92
N PHE A 758 12.93 -11.52 -31.39
CA PHE A 758 12.97 -11.91 -32.81
C PHE A 758 11.80 -12.82 -33.13
N MET A 759 11.25 -12.78 -34.33
CA MET A 759 10.17 -13.66 -34.77
C MET A 759 10.52 -14.32 -36.09
N ALA A 760 10.30 -15.63 -36.23
CA ALA A 760 10.40 -16.32 -37.49
C ALA A 760 9.31 -17.38 -37.67
N SER A 761 8.69 -17.40 -38.85
CA SER A 761 7.97 -18.60 -39.30
C SER A 761 9.00 -19.63 -39.78
N VAL A 762 9.02 -20.81 -39.17
CA VAL A 762 9.95 -21.88 -39.53
C VAL A 762 9.52 -22.48 -40.87
N PRO A 763 10.37 -22.44 -41.92
CA PRO A 763 10.02 -23.03 -43.21
C PRO A 763 9.71 -24.52 -43.07
N ILE A 764 8.67 -25.01 -43.75
CA ILE A 764 8.29 -26.43 -43.65
C ILE A 764 9.37 -27.40 -44.14
N SER A 765 10.28 -26.92 -44.99
CA SER A 765 11.45 -27.64 -45.50
C SER A 765 12.70 -27.50 -44.62
N PHE A 766 12.66 -26.68 -43.56
CA PHE A 766 13.81 -26.43 -42.71
C PHE A 766 14.25 -27.72 -41.99
N LYS A 767 15.57 -27.96 -42.00
CA LYS A 767 16.19 -29.08 -41.29
C LYS A 767 17.26 -28.55 -40.35
N TYR A 768 17.20 -28.98 -39.10
CA TYR A 768 18.29 -28.74 -38.16
C TYR A 768 19.51 -29.58 -38.58
N PRO A 769 20.73 -29.02 -38.70
CA PRO A 769 21.92 -29.76 -39.16
C PRO A 769 22.23 -30.99 -38.30
N GLU A 770 22.73 -32.06 -38.91
CA GLU A 770 23.20 -33.24 -38.16
C GLU A 770 24.50 -32.94 -37.40
N GLU A 771 24.68 -33.59 -36.25
CA GLU A 771 25.94 -33.53 -35.50
C GLU A 771 27.07 -34.08 -36.39
N ASN A 772 28.13 -33.29 -36.61
CA ASN A 772 29.26 -33.56 -37.51
C ASN A 772 29.04 -33.29 -39.01
N ALA A 773 27.99 -32.59 -39.42
CA ALA A 773 27.95 -32.01 -40.76
C ALA A 773 29.11 -31.00 -40.88
N SER A 774 30.17 -31.33 -41.63
CA SER A 774 31.22 -30.37 -41.97
C SER A 774 30.57 -29.12 -42.54
N ALA A 775 30.98 -27.95 -42.04
CA ALA A 775 30.68 -26.65 -42.64
C ALA A 775 31.14 -26.70 -44.10
N SER A 776 30.23 -27.06 -44.99
CA SER A 776 30.47 -27.31 -46.39
C SER A 776 29.70 -26.27 -47.16
N ALA A 777 30.39 -25.16 -47.40
CA ALA A 777 30.16 -24.31 -48.54
C ALA A 777 31.56 -23.91 -49.04
N GLY A 778 31.82 -24.15 -50.33
CA GLY A 778 33.04 -23.64 -50.97
C GLY A 778 33.12 -22.13 -50.81
N THR A 779 34.31 -21.55 -50.92
CA THR A 779 34.64 -20.16 -50.62
C THR A 779 33.85 -19.07 -51.41
N ASN A 780 32.87 -19.44 -52.23
CA ASN A 780 32.06 -18.55 -53.09
C ASN A 780 30.53 -18.72 -52.96
N GLU A 781 29.99 -19.54 -52.06
CA GLU A 781 28.53 -19.70 -51.87
C GLU A 781 28.02 -18.85 -50.69
N LEU A 782 26.83 -18.24 -50.86
CA LEU A 782 26.18 -17.46 -49.81
C LEU A 782 25.66 -18.38 -48.68
N PRO A 783 25.76 -17.97 -47.41
CA PRO A 783 25.33 -18.79 -46.29
C PRO A 783 23.86 -19.21 -46.35
N ASN A 784 23.57 -20.47 -46.02
CA ASN A 784 22.19 -20.97 -45.97
C ASN A 784 21.48 -20.58 -44.66
N GLY A 785 20.17 -20.84 -44.59
CA GLY A 785 19.36 -20.45 -43.43
C GLY A 785 19.76 -21.13 -42.11
N ALA A 786 20.34 -22.34 -42.14
CA ALA A 786 20.84 -22.99 -40.93
C ALA A 786 22.12 -22.31 -40.42
N GLU A 787 23.00 -21.86 -41.32
CA GLU A 787 24.19 -21.08 -40.96
C GLU A 787 23.81 -19.72 -40.38
N LEU A 788 22.85 -19.02 -40.98
CA LEU A 788 22.33 -17.75 -40.45
C LEU A 788 21.69 -17.92 -39.07
N LEU A 789 20.93 -19.00 -38.84
CA LEU A 789 20.37 -19.30 -37.53
C LEU A 789 21.46 -19.58 -36.49
N LEU A 790 22.37 -20.51 -36.79
CA LEU A 790 23.37 -21.02 -35.83
C LEU A 790 24.52 -20.04 -35.55
N GLN A 791 24.97 -19.31 -36.57
CA GLN A 791 26.16 -18.45 -36.47
C GLN A 791 25.82 -16.97 -36.27
N VAL A 792 24.58 -16.55 -36.55
CA VAL A 792 24.16 -15.15 -36.40
C VAL A 792 23.04 -15.00 -35.38
N LEU A 793 21.86 -15.58 -35.65
CA LEU A 793 20.66 -15.29 -34.87
C LEU A 793 20.75 -15.80 -33.42
N LEU A 794 21.16 -17.05 -33.21
CA LEU A 794 21.28 -17.64 -31.87
C LEU A 794 22.36 -16.97 -31.00
N PRO A 795 23.60 -16.74 -31.49
CA PRO A 795 24.60 -15.99 -30.72
C PRO A 795 24.14 -14.57 -30.39
N LEU A 796 23.48 -13.89 -31.32
CA LEU A 796 22.97 -12.53 -31.10
C LEU A 796 21.82 -12.51 -30.09
N ALA A 797 20.90 -13.47 -30.16
CA ALA A 797 19.81 -13.64 -29.19
C ALA A 797 20.34 -13.87 -27.77
N GLU A 798 21.37 -14.70 -27.61
CA GLU A 798 22.02 -14.92 -26.31
C GLU A 798 22.67 -13.64 -25.79
N GLU A 799 23.50 -12.98 -26.60
CA GLU A 799 24.25 -11.77 -26.20
C GLU A 799 23.31 -10.62 -25.83
N LYS A 800 22.29 -10.36 -26.66
CA LYS A 800 21.34 -9.26 -26.44
C LYS A 800 20.22 -9.64 -25.48
N LYS A 801 20.21 -10.86 -24.96
CA LYS A 801 19.15 -11.44 -24.12
C LYS A 801 17.76 -11.31 -24.76
N LEU A 802 17.72 -11.40 -26.09
CA LEU A 802 16.52 -11.21 -26.90
C LEU A 802 15.95 -12.57 -27.31
N PRO A 803 14.72 -12.93 -26.89
CA PRO A 803 14.14 -14.23 -27.23
C PRO A 803 13.88 -14.41 -28.72
N ILE A 804 13.72 -15.67 -29.15
CA ILE A 804 13.33 -16.02 -30.52
C ILE A 804 11.95 -16.69 -30.50
N ALA A 805 10.97 -16.05 -31.12
CA ALA A 805 9.64 -16.57 -31.36
C ALA A 805 9.60 -17.38 -32.66
N LEU A 806 9.27 -18.66 -32.56
CA LEU A 806 9.22 -19.60 -33.68
C LEU A 806 7.77 -20.06 -33.92
N LYS A 807 7.28 -19.88 -35.16
CA LYS A 807 5.96 -20.34 -35.59
C LYS A 807 6.11 -21.53 -36.56
N PHE A 808 5.58 -22.69 -36.21
CA PHE A 808 5.79 -23.95 -36.95
C PHE A 808 4.57 -24.44 -37.74
N ASP A 809 4.81 -25.30 -38.75
CA ASP A 809 3.82 -26.05 -39.52
C ASP A 809 3.09 -25.30 -40.66
N SER A 810 3.42 -24.03 -40.95
CA SER A 810 2.81 -23.33 -42.08
C SER A 810 3.41 -23.74 -43.43
N VAL A 811 2.56 -24.00 -44.42
CA VAL A 811 2.95 -24.26 -45.81
C VAL A 811 2.55 -23.06 -46.67
N ARG A 812 3.54 -22.46 -47.35
CA ARG A 812 3.34 -21.23 -48.12
C ARG A 812 3.85 -21.38 -49.56
N PRO A 813 2.98 -21.46 -50.58
CA PRO A 813 1.52 -21.68 -50.52
C PRO A 813 1.13 -23.16 -50.74
N ILE A 814 -0.08 -23.55 -50.34
CA ILE A 814 -0.77 -24.76 -50.86
C ILE A 814 -1.49 -24.43 -52.17
N ASN A 815 -2.13 -23.25 -52.25
CA ASN A 815 -2.78 -22.75 -53.45
C ASN A 815 -2.29 -21.33 -53.78
N ALA A 816 -1.25 -21.21 -54.62
CA ALA A 816 -0.64 -19.92 -54.95
C ALA A 816 -1.62 -18.89 -55.53
N ARG A 817 -2.70 -19.33 -56.23
CA ARG A 817 -3.68 -18.42 -56.84
C ARG A 817 -4.43 -17.57 -55.81
N TYR A 818 -4.55 -18.04 -54.57
CA TYR A 818 -5.29 -17.36 -53.51
C TYR A 818 -4.42 -16.38 -52.70
N GLY A 819 -3.14 -16.21 -53.08
CA GLY A 819 -2.20 -15.39 -52.32
C GLY A 819 -2.12 -15.87 -50.87
N VAL A 820 -2.23 -14.95 -49.91
CA VAL A 820 -2.17 -15.27 -48.47
C VAL A 820 -3.29 -16.23 -48.03
N ALA A 821 -4.46 -16.19 -48.67
CA ALA A 821 -5.56 -17.12 -48.40
C ALA A 821 -5.27 -18.56 -48.88
N GLY A 822 -4.19 -18.75 -49.64
CA GLY A 822 -3.74 -20.04 -50.17
C GLY A 822 -2.71 -20.76 -49.30
N ASP A 823 -2.28 -20.15 -48.19
CA ASP A 823 -1.38 -20.77 -47.22
C ASP A 823 -2.13 -21.83 -46.41
N GLY A 824 -1.43 -22.89 -46.01
CA GLY A 824 -2.04 -24.00 -45.27
C GLY A 824 -1.15 -24.56 -44.18
N VAL A 825 -1.44 -25.80 -43.79
CA VAL A 825 -0.80 -26.46 -42.65
C VAL A 825 -0.24 -27.83 -43.03
N LYS A 826 0.95 -28.16 -42.52
CA LYS A 826 1.54 -29.50 -42.55
C LYS A 826 2.34 -29.72 -41.27
N PRO A 827 2.13 -30.83 -40.53
CA PRO A 827 2.90 -31.12 -39.31
C PRO A 827 4.40 -31.09 -39.56
N SER A 828 5.14 -30.37 -38.72
CA SER A 828 6.61 -30.34 -38.71
C SER A 828 7.17 -31.24 -37.60
N ASN A 829 8.49 -31.46 -37.64
CA ASN A 829 9.18 -32.25 -36.63
C ASN A 829 9.50 -31.40 -35.40
N VAL A 830 8.86 -31.70 -34.27
CA VAL A 830 9.06 -30.99 -32.98
C VAL A 830 10.51 -31.13 -32.47
N ASP A 831 11.23 -32.17 -32.91
CA ASP A 831 12.65 -32.38 -32.58
C ASP A 831 13.55 -31.19 -32.95
N ILE A 832 13.17 -30.38 -33.94
CA ILE A 832 13.89 -29.14 -34.28
C ILE A 832 13.90 -28.20 -33.07
N LEU A 833 12.74 -27.97 -32.46
CA LEU A 833 12.63 -27.11 -31.29
C LEU A 833 13.31 -27.72 -30.06
N ILE A 834 13.20 -29.03 -29.87
CA ILE A 834 13.87 -29.76 -28.78
C ILE A 834 15.39 -29.59 -28.88
N LYS A 835 15.96 -29.78 -30.08
CA LYS A 835 17.40 -29.58 -30.33
C LYS A 835 17.82 -28.14 -30.07
N LEU A 836 17.04 -27.15 -30.50
CA LEU A 836 17.31 -25.74 -30.21
C LEU A 836 17.33 -25.47 -28.70
N CYS A 837 16.31 -25.92 -27.97
CA CYS A 837 16.22 -25.70 -26.53
C CYS A 837 17.37 -26.40 -25.77
N ARG A 838 17.71 -27.63 -26.18
CA ARG A 838 18.79 -28.43 -25.58
C ARG A 838 20.17 -27.86 -25.84
N ASN A 839 20.45 -27.46 -27.07
CA ASN A 839 21.79 -27.04 -27.49
C ASN A 839 22.07 -25.56 -27.14
N PHE A 840 21.03 -24.75 -26.95
CA PHE A 840 21.14 -23.32 -26.61
C PHE A 840 20.36 -23.00 -25.32
N PRO A 841 20.78 -23.55 -24.17
CA PRO A 841 20.03 -23.43 -22.92
C PRO A 841 19.93 -21.98 -22.39
N LYS A 842 20.81 -21.10 -22.86
CA LYS A 842 20.82 -19.66 -22.51
C LYS A 842 19.93 -18.81 -23.41
N VAL A 843 19.53 -19.32 -24.57
CA VAL A 843 18.59 -18.65 -25.47
C VAL A 843 17.17 -19.01 -25.07
N LYS A 844 16.29 -18.00 -25.03
CA LYS A 844 14.87 -18.16 -24.76
C LYS A 844 14.08 -18.31 -26.06
N PHE A 845 13.21 -19.31 -26.09
CA PHE A 845 12.35 -19.61 -27.22
C PHE A 845 10.88 -19.39 -26.85
N LEU A 846 10.18 -18.59 -27.64
CA LEU A 846 8.72 -18.55 -27.65
C LEU A 846 8.26 -19.45 -28.80
N ALA A 847 7.27 -20.32 -28.61
CA ALA A 847 6.82 -21.18 -29.70
C ALA A 847 5.29 -21.30 -29.80
N THR A 848 4.82 -21.37 -31.05
CA THR A 848 3.46 -21.78 -31.39
C THR A 848 3.46 -22.68 -32.63
N PHE A 849 2.57 -23.66 -32.64
CA PHE A 849 2.42 -24.66 -33.71
C PHE A 849 1.05 -24.46 -34.36
N LEU A 850 0.98 -24.60 -35.69
CA LEU A 850 -0.27 -24.48 -36.46
C LEU A 850 -0.99 -25.82 -36.59
N SER A 851 -0.24 -26.93 -36.54
CA SER A 851 -0.81 -28.26 -36.62
C SER A 851 -1.44 -28.67 -35.28
N ARG A 852 -2.71 -29.09 -35.33
CA ARG A 852 -3.41 -29.64 -34.14
C ARG A 852 -2.68 -30.87 -33.58
N VAL A 853 -2.11 -31.74 -34.43
CA VAL A 853 -1.49 -32.99 -33.98
C VAL A 853 -0.16 -32.79 -33.24
N ASN A 854 0.54 -31.67 -33.45
CA ASN A 854 1.81 -31.38 -32.75
C ASN A 854 1.61 -30.80 -31.35
N GLN A 855 0.39 -30.36 -31.00
CA GLN A 855 0.14 -29.57 -29.78
C GLN A 855 0.46 -30.34 -28.48
N HIS A 856 0.17 -31.64 -28.44
CA HIS A 856 0.49 -32.47 -27.28
C HIS A 856 2.00 -32.62 -27.09
N GLU A 857 2.70 -33.03 -28.15
CA GLU A 857 4.15 -33.23 -28.11
C GLU A 857 4.90 -31.95 -27.71
N VAL A 858 4.53 -30.80 -28.29
CA VAL A 858 5.18 -29.52 -27.93
C VAL A 858 4.86 -29.09 -26.50
N THR A 859 3.65 -29.38 -25.99
CA THR A 859 3.29 -29.11 -24.59
C THR A 859 4.16 -29.93 -23.63
N VAL A 860 4.41 -31.20 -23.96
CA VAL A 860 5.36 -32.03 -23.20
C VAL A 860 6.78 -31.49 -23.31
N ALA A 861 7.22 -31.02 -24.50
CA ALA A 861 8.54 -30.42 -24.65
C ALA A 861 8.71 -29.16 -23.77
N ALA A 862 7.71 -28.27 -23.71
CA ALA A 862 7.72 -27.09 -22.86
C ALA A 862 7.83 -27.43 -21.37
N ASN A 863 7.25 -28.55 -20.93
CA ASN A 863 7.43 -29.05 -19.56
C ASN A 863 8.90 -29.45 -19.26
N LYS A 864 9.70 -29.80 -20.27
CA LYS A 864 11.11 -30.22 -20.10
C LYS A 864 12.11 -29.09 -20.18
N PHE A 865 11.77 -28.01 -20.87
CA PHE A 865 12.71 -26.93 -21.18
C PHE A 865 12.30 -25.62 -20.53
N ARG A 866 13.04 -25.23 -19.49
CA ARG A 866 12.83 -23.95 -18.79
C ARG A 866 13.05 -22.71 -19.68
N ASN A 867 13.68 -22.88 -20.85
CA ASN A 867 13.93 -21.87 -21.86
C ASN A 867 12.92 -21.90 -23.01
N LEU A 868 11.81 -22.63 -22.88
CA LEU A 868 10.73 -22.70 -23.84
C LEU A 868 9.42 -22.21 -23.21
N HIS A 869 8.76 -21.24 -23.86
CA HIS A 869 7.44 -20.75 -23.47
C HIS A 869 6.47 -20.91 -24.64
N LEU A 870 5.36 -21.62 -24.39
CA LEU A 870 4.30 -21.76 -25.38
C LEU A 870 3.33 -20.59 -25.28
N TYR A 871 2.84 -20.17 -26.44
CA TYR A 871 1.82 -19.14 -26.51
C TYR A 871 0.80 -19.46 -27.60
N GLY A 872 -0.46 -19.11 -27.36
CA GLY A 872 -1.41 -18.97 -28.46
C GLY A 872 -2.04 -20.24 -29.00
N CYS A 873 -3.13 -20.02 -29.73
CA CYS A 873 -3.75 -20.96 -30.65
C CYS A 873 -3.66 -20.36 -32.04
N TRP A 874 -2.55 -20.63 -32.75
CA TRP A 874 -2.23 -19.92 -33.99
C TRP A 874 -3.14 -20.31 -35.17
N TRP A 875 -3.64 -19.29 -35.88
CA TRP A 875 -4.31 -19.37 -37.18
C TRP A 875 -5.42 -20.43 -37.28
N TYR A 876 -5.16 -21.61 -37.85
CA TYR A 876 -6.15 -22.69 -37.97
C TYR A 876 -6.50 -23.34 -36.62
N CYS A 877 -5.63 -23.21 -35.62
CA CYS A 877 -5.95 -23.55 -34.23
C CYS A 877 -6.81 -22.49 -33.53
N ASN A 878 -7.01 -21.31 -34.12
CA ASN A 878 -7.80 -20.22 -33.54
C ASN A 878 -9.30 -20.39 -33.79
N ASN A 879 -9.82 -21.57 -33.42
CA ASN A 879 -11.23 -21.95 -33.51
C ASN A 879 -11.70 -22.46 -32.14
N PRO A 880 -12.91 -22.15 -31.66
CA PRO A 880 -13.34 -22.43 -30.29
C PRO A 880 -13.10 -23.87 -29.81
N SER A 881 -13.37 -24.87 -30.65
CA SER A 881 -13.18 -26.28 -30.31
C SER A 881 -11.70 -26.65 -30.09
N ILE A 882 -10.78 -26.03 -30.83
CA ILE A 882 -9.34 -26.30 -30.71
C ILE A 882 -8.75 -25.46 -29.58
N ILE A 883 -9.18 -24.20 -29.41
CA ILE A 883 -8.78 -23.36 -28.28
C ILE A 883 -9.10 -24.06 -26.96
N GLU A 884 -10.31 -24.64 -26.84
CA GLU A 884 -10.73 -25.38 -25.65
C GLU A 884 -9.80 -26.56 -25.35
N GLU A 885 -9.55 -27.42 -26.35
CA GLU A 885 -8.68 -28.59 -26.22
C GLU A 885 -7.24 -28.21 -25.83
N LEU A 886 -6.65 -27.25 -26.52
CA LEU A 886 -5.26 -26.81 -26.28
C LEU A 886 -5.10 -26.15 -24.91
N THR A 887 -6.05 -25.30 -24.52
CA THR A 887 -6.00 -24.61 -23.22
C THR A 887 -6.08 -25.60 -22.08
N ARG A 888 -7.01 -26.56 -22.17
CA ARG A 888 -7.19 -27.62 -21.17
C ARG A 888 -5.93 -28.46 -21.01
N MET A 889 -5.42 -29.01 -22.12
CA MET A 889 -4.22 -29.85 -22.13
C MET A 889 -2.99 -29.12 -21.58
N ARG A 890 -2.81 -27.84 -21.93
CA ARG A 890 -1.69 -27.04 -21.43
C ARG A 890 -1.81 -26.74 -19.95
N ILE A 891 -3.01 -26.44 -19.43
CA ILE A 891 -3.21 -26.26 -17.98
C ILE A 891 -2.90 -27.56 -17.23
N GLU A 892 -3.37 -28.69 -17.74
CA GLU A 892 -3.16 -30.01 -17.11
C GLU A 892 -1.66 -30.39 -17.02
N ILE A 893 -0.83 -29.97 -17.98
CA ILE A 893 0.60 -30.34 -18.03
C ILE A 893 1.52 -29.23 -17.48
N LEU A 894 1.18 -27.95 -17.69
CA LEU A 894 2.04 -26.80 -17.42
C LEU A 894 1.51 -25.89 -16.29
N GLY A 895 0.31 -26.13 -15.78
CA GLY A 895 -0.36 -25.19 -14.88
C GLY A 895 -0.53 -23.84 -15.57
N THR A 896 0.01 -22.78 -14.96
CA THR A 896 -0.07 -21.41 -15.51
C THR A 896 1.21 -20.98 -16.26
N ALA A 897 2.14 -21.89 -16.54
CA ALA A 897 3.45 -21.58 -17.13
C ALA A 897 3.45 -21.45 -18.67
N PHE A 898 2.40 -20.86 -19.24
CA PHE A 898 2.25 -20.58 -20.67
C PHE A 898 1.34 -19.37 -20.87
N THR A 899 1.31 -18.80 -22.08
CA THR A 899 0.31 -17.77 -22.43
C THR A 899 -0.81 -18.39 -23.25
N SER A 900 -2.04 -18.24 -22.76
CA SER A 900 -3.20 -18.95 -23.29
C SER A 900 -3.51 -18.62 -24.76
N GLN A 901 -3.35 -17.35 -25.15
CA GLN A 901 -3.77 -16.88 -26.48
C GLN A 901 -2.89 -15.74 -27.04
N HIS A 902 -2.96 -15.55 -28.36
CA HIS A 902 -2.67 -14.29 -29.07
C HIS A 902 -3.72 -14.08 -30.16
N SER A 903 -3.94 -12.85 -30.65
CA SER A 903 -4.97 -12.62 -31.66
C SER A 903 -4.53 -12.94 -33.09
N ASP A 904 -3.25 -12.74 -33.39
CA ASP A 904 -2.70 -12.70 -34.76
C ASP A 904 -3.45 -11.69 -35.65
N ALA A 905 -4.00 -10.64 -35.02
CA ALA A 905 -4.84 -9.65 -35.70
C ALA A 905 -4.06 -8.94 -36.80
N ARG A 906 -4.64 -8.90 -38.00
CA ARG A 906 -4.16 -8.10 -39.15
C ARG A 906 -4.95 -6.80 -39.31
N VAL A 907 -6.19 -6.81 -38.85
CA VAL A 907 -7.09 -5.66 -38.87
C VAL A 907 -7.37 -5.30 -37.41
N LEU A 908 -7.21 -4.03 -37.03
CA LEU A 908 -7.27 -3.58 -35.64
C LEU A 908 -8.53 -4.09 -34.92
N ASP A 909 -9.67 -3.98 -35.58
CA ASP A 909 -11.00 -4.35 -35.09
C ASP A 909 -11.14 -5.83 -34.69
N GLN A 910 -10.24 -6.69 -35.18
CA GLN A 910 -10.23 -8.11 -34.86
C GLN A 910 -9.88 -8.35 -33.40
N LEU A 911 -9.13 -7.44 -32.76
CA LEU A 911 -8.81 -7.56 -31.33
C LEU A 911 -10.07 -7.75 -30.48
N ILE A 912 -11.16 -7.05 -30.84
CA ILE A 912 -12.44 -7.11 -30.11
C ILE A 912 -12.96 -8.54 -30.06
N TYR A 913 -13.24 -9.15 -31.22
CA TYR A 913 -13.84 -10.48 -31.23
C TYR A 913 -12.84 -11.59 -30.86
N LYS A 914 -11.56 -11.47 -31.28
CA LYS A 914 -10.54 -12.49 -31.00
C LYS A 914 -10.39 -12.68 -29.49
N TRP A 915 -10.35 -11.58 -28.74
CA TRP A 915 -10.24 -11.64 -27.29
C TRP A 915 -11.55 -11.93 -26.59
N SER A 916 -12.68 -11.38 -27.06
CA SER A 916 -14.01 -11.74 -26.53
C SER A 916 -14.27 -13.25 -26.64
N HIS A 917 -14.10 -13.83 -27.83
CA HIS A 917 -14.34 -15.26 -28.04
C HIS A 917 -13.34 -16.13 -27.29
N SER A 918 -12.06 -15.74 -27.26
CA SER A 918 -11.05 -16.51 -26.54
C SER A 918 -11.29 -16.48 -25.03
N ARG A 919 -11.67 -15.33 -24.44
CA ARG A 919 -12.05 -15.23 -23.02
C ARG A 919 -13.22 -16.14 -22.69
N ASP A 920 -14.24 -16.20 -23.55
CA ASP A 920 -15.40 -17.07 -23.33
C ASP A 920 -14.99 -18.56 -23.27
N VAL A 921 -14.13 -19.00 -24.19
CA VAL A 921 -13.68 -20.40 -24.26
C VAL A 921 -12.73 -20.72 -23.11
N ILE A 922 -11.70 -19.89 -22.90
CA ILE A 922 -10.71 -20.08 -21.83
C ILE A 922 -11.38 -20.01 -20.45
N GLY A 923 -12.33 -19.08 -20.27
CA GLY A 923 -13.08 -18.94 -19.03
C GLY A 923 -13.87 -20.19 -18.67
N LYS A 924 -14.50 -20.86 -19.65
CA LYS A 924 -15.18 -22.16 -19.42
C LYS A 924 -14.21 -23.24 -18.96
N VAL A 925 -13.03 -23.33 -19.58
CA VAL A 925 -11.99 -24.29 -19.16
C VAL A 925 -11.54 -24.00 -17.73
N LEU A 926 -11.29 -22.73 -17.40
CA LEU A 926 -10.80 -22.34 -16.07
C LEU A 926 -11.83 -22.55 -14.96
N VAL A 927 -13.11 -22.30 -15.22
CA VAL A 927 -14.18 -22.62 -14.28
C VAL A 927 -14.10 -24.10 -13.92
N ASP A 928 -14.07 -25.00 -14.91
CA ASP A 928 -13.98 -26.44 -14.67
C ASP A 928 -12.69 -26.84 -13.92
N MET A 929 -11.54 -26.25 -14.27
CA MET A 929 -10.26 -26.53 -13.59
C MET A 929 -10.29 -26.12 -12.11
N TYR A 930 -10.79 -24.92 -11.81
CA TYR A 930 -10.85 -24.42 -10.43
C TYR A 930 -11.92 -25.09 -9.60
N GLU A 931 -13.05 -25.44 -10.21
CA GLU A 931 -14.08 -26.25 -9.58
C GLU A 931 -13.56 -27.64 -9.18
N LYS A 932 -12.74 -28.27 -10.04
CA LYS A 932 -12.05 -29.53 -9.73
C LYS A 932 -11.05 -29.36 -8.58
N LEU A 933 -10.25 -28.29 -8.62
CA LEU A 933 -9.30 -27.99 -7.55
C LEU A 933 -10.01 -27.76 -6.21
N PHE A 934 -11.08 -26.98 -6.20
CA PHE A 934 -11.93 -26.74 -5.04
C PHE A 934 -12.50 -28.04 -4.46
N ALA A 935 -12.97 -28.95 -5.32
CA ALA A 935 -13.53 -30.24 -4.90
C ALA A 935 -12.53 -31.15 -4.15
N THR A 936 -11.21 -30.90 -4.28
CA THR A 936 -10.19 -31.62 -3.50
C THR A 936 -10.09 -31.16 -2.03
N GLY A 937 -10.80 -30.08 -1.67
CA GLY A 937 -10.65 -29.39 -0.37
C GLY A 937 -9.60 -28.28 -0.38
N TRP A 938 -9.00 -27.97 -1.53
CA TRP A 938 -8.07 -26.85 -1.68
C TRP A 938 -8.81 -25.52 -1.51
N LYS A 939 -8.42 -24.75 -0.49
CA LYS A 939 -9.00 -23.42 -0.23
C LYS A 939 -8.41 -22.40 -1.20
N MET A 940 -9.28 -21.70 -1.91
CA MET A 940 -8.87 -20.69 -2.88
C MET A 940 -9.41 -19.32 -2.50
N SER A 941 -8.54 -18.33 -2.58
CA SER A 941 -8.94 -16.93 -2.48
C SER A 941 -9.26 -16.33 -3.85
N LYS A 942 -10.06 -15.26 -3.85
CA LYS A 942 -10.24 -14.42 -5.04
C LYS A 942 -8.90 -13.94 -5.63
N SER A 943 -7.92 -13.61 -4.78
CA SER A 943 -6.57 -13.21 -5.22
C SER A 943 -5.76 -14.32 -5.88
N ASP A 944 -5.95 -15.59 -5.49
CA ASP A 944 -5.27 -16.72 -6.15
C ASP A 944 -5.72 -16.84 -7.60
N ILE A 945 -7.04 -16.81 -7.83
CA ILE A 945 -7.62 -16.86 -9.18
C ILE A 945 -7.15 -15.66 -10.01
N GLN A 946 -7.17 -14.45 -9.45
CA GLN A 946 -6.73 -13.25 -10.17
C GLN A 946 -5.26 -13.33 -10.58
N ARG A 947 -4.36 -13.77 -9.69
CA ARG A 947 -2.94 -13.97 -9.99
C ARG A 947 -2.74 -14.96 -11.15
N ASP A 948 -3.42 -16.09 -11.09
CA ASP A 948 -3.27 -17.15 -12.08
C ASP A 948 -3.86 -16.75 -13.45
N LEU A 949 -4.96 -15.99 -13.46
CA LEU A 949 -5.50 -15.38 -14.67
C LEU A 949 -4.54 -14.37 -15.28
N GLN A 950 -3.97 -13.47 -14.48
CA GLN A 950 -2.97 -12.52 -14.96
C GLN A 950 -1.80 -13.26 -15.64
N ARG A 951 -1.33 -14.36 -15.05
CA ARG A 951 -0.33 -15.27 -15.64
C ARG A 951 -0.73 -15.78 -17.02
N LEU A 952 -1.90 -16.42 -17.14
CA LEU A 952 -2.38 -17.01 -18.38
C LEU A 952 -2.68 -15.98 -19.48
N PHE A 953 -3.05 -14.75 -19.13
CA PHE A 953 -3.38 -13.67 -20.07
C PHE A 953 -2.22 -12.69 -20.35
N GLY A 954 -1.01 -12.98 -19.89
CA GLY A 954 0.17 -12.22 -20.29
C GLY A 954 1.33 -12.18 -19.30
N GLN A 955 1.06 -12.28 -18.01
CA GLN A 955 2.11 -12.11 -17.00
C GLN A 955 3.14 -13.26 -17.04
N SER A 956 2.74 -14.49 -17.38
CA SER A 956 3.71 -15.59 -17.54
C SER A 956 4.70 -15.33 -18.68
N TYR A 957 4.26 -14.60 -19.71
CA TYR A 957 5.17 -14.10 -20.74
C TYR A 957 6.13 -13.07 -20.18
N GLU A 958 5.66 -12.03 -19.49
CA GLU A 958 6.55 -11.02 -18.90
C GLU A 958 7.55 -11.65 -17.91
N GLU A 959 7.09 -12.61 -17.07
CA GLU A 959 7.95 -13.40 -16.17
C GLU A 959 9.01 -14.19 -16.96
N PHE A 960 8.64 -14.82 -18.08
CA PHE A 960 9.57 -15.51 -18.97
C PHE A 960 10.57 -14.56 -19.64
N MET A 961 10.12 -13.38 -20.09
CA MET A 961 10.97 -12.33 -20.67
C MET A 961 11.96 -11.77 -19.64
N ALA A 962 11.56 -11.68 -18.36
CA ALA A 962 12.42 -11.22 -17.27
C ALA A 962 13.36 -12.32 -16.73
N LYS A 963 13.06 -13.59 -17.00
CA LYS A 963 13.82 -14.74 -16.51
C LYS A 963 15.29 -14.68 -16.93
N SER A 964 16.18 -14.76 -15.94
CA SER A 964 17.61 -14.99 -16.16
C SER A 964 17.83 -16.46 -16.54
N MET A 965 18.59 -16.67 -17.60
CA MET A 965 18.93 -17.99 -18.14
C MET A 965 20.29 -18.48 -17.71
#